data_AF-A0AAV3HSB5-F1
#
_entry.id   AF-A0AAV3HSB5-F1
#
_cell.length_a   1.000
_cell.length_b   1.000
_cell.length_c   1.000
_cell.angle_alpha   90.00
_cell.angle_beta   90.00
_cell.angle_gamma   90.00
#
_symmetry.space_group_name_H-M   'P 1'
#
loop_
_entity.id
_entity.type
_entity.pdbx_description
1 polymer ?
#
loop_
_entity_poly.entity_id
_entity_poly.type
_entity_poly.pdbx_seq_one_letter_code
_entity_poly.pdbx_strand_id
1 'polypeptide(L)'
;MKVRDSITELKETKLYTQLLSLDSEYAERIETFVRAIEPLMASIKNYFPYYTRHDVHHGYQVVHRMEQCLLGACFDVELPEALTAQEIFLLIAAAYAHDLGMAVFPGEEESLREKLGLSSQDGWKTSEDLQNHLRKNHSNRGGRYIEEHAESLAVPRNLVSALDLMMKAHNYSIPQLEKELYRPFAAGQKESDLAQLAVIVCVADAIEFSDTRVVDGVLEQLVKDQSSPAKISYAENMKHVCTGDSLAVAQDGRIIVSGTFSDENVLALAHRTFDQMEEWIQGYSDIDHRSNVKRLKIRGGTFHRDLTLSHGEFHRLGVRLNKRNVIDLIASNAIWRRDQGIALRELVQNSVEACRYRAHHSAPSDKYHPEVRVAFNRDSHSVSVSDNGCGMSERTVLNNLLTVGSSRSCEVTYTESDYSPIARFGIGFWSVFTISDIATVSTAAFENYRGKPNDAQCARGFEFNVQLENLKDYTVFRPVDRACGTNISLKLKPDVVIDDIYIALKNQILCSMVPLTLELDGNEERIEVEVPDVNEELLFGVRRQKASSLDIKVFKFHETTPKASLKFGLAYRMENNKATFTSEPNKSMFNVMEGHGMHRQRSAICGFSVPIRVSSFCIDVLRVGTYHMNSLTPKGFEFSIDRQQLNNNAAEKQYTDEVRNLFHKGYRSFLKSTESYDPETIHTLQNEAASNGGNVYDTFTSSELAIAYQNYPDLICNKLTPVEPTSRLQDSVMNAKFINLTELADIEGIVFCLQGQRNFLNGGAYFPLESPQAFELAYACVQGFVKQYSPNIPVYIMQPDRNFSMLFDNDPLASARVLPIGNDLEVSLLNIQLSRVNYRGRPVNVVPDISGRWSGTIYWREFQTPDDKPYLFLGRHRVLVKPETALHSYLKKLADDNRFVTIANTIHLLREDEAGHNPEALSAYV
;
A
#
# COMPACT_ATOMS: atom_id res chain seq x y z
N MET A 1 -51.22 6.67 -12.46
CA MET A 1 -52.35 6.54 -13.41
C MET A 1 -53.35 5.52 -12.84
N LYS A 2 -54.67 5.66 -13.03
CA LYS A 2 -55.63 4.63 -12.54
C LYS A 2 -55.73 3.50 -13.56
N VAL A 3 -55.46 2.27 -13.12
CA VAL A 3 -55.70 1.05 -13.91
C VAL A 3 -57.18 0.98 -14.26
N ARG A 4 -57.50 0.79 -15.54
CA ARG A 4 -58.87 0.68 -16.06
C ARG A 4 -59.19 -0.75 -16.43
N ASP A 5 -60.42 -0.95 -16.92
CA ASP A 5 -60.84 -2.22 -17.50
C ASP A 5 -59.90 -2.64 -18.65
N SER A 6 -59.43 -3.89 -18.62
CA SER A 6 -58.40 -4.42 -19.51
C SER A 6 -58.76 -4.30 -21.00
N ILE A 7 -60.03 -4.51 -21.34
CA ILE A 7 -60.52 -4.41 -22.72
C ILE A 7 -60.65 -2.96 -23.16
N THR A 8 -61.01 -2.07 -22.24
CA THR A 8 -61.02 -0.63 -22.51
C THR A 8 -59.60 -0.15 -22.82
N GLU A 9 -58.60 -0.57 -22.04
CA GLU A 9 -57.19 -0.23 -22.29
C GLU A 9 -56.67 -0.81 -23.61
N LEU A 10 -56.97 -2.09 -23.90
CA LEU A 10 -56.61 -2.73 -25.17
C LEU A 10 -57.17 -1.97 -26.38
N LYS A 11 -58.44 -1.55 -26.32
CA LYS A 11 -59.13 -0.86 -27.43
C LYS A 11 -58.55 0.51 -27.77
N GLU A 12 -57.81 1.12 -26.85
CA GLU A 12 -57.14 2.41 -27.08
C GLU A 12 -55.79 2.26 -27.80
N THR A 13 -55.25 1.04 -27.88
CA THR A 13 -53.98 0.81 -28.56
C THR A 13 -54.14 0.91 -30.08
N LYS A 14 -53.13 1.49 -30.74
CA LYS A 14 -53.04 1.53 -32.21
C LYS A 14 -52.95 0.14 -32.80
N LEU A 15 -52.26 -0.78 -32.14
CA LEU A 15 -52.16 -2.17 -32.58
C LEU A 15 -53.54 -2.84 -32.63
N TYR A 16 -54.37 -2.68 -31.58
CA TYR A 16 -55.74 -3.21 -31.62
C TYR A 16 -56.59 -2.52 -32.70
N THR A 17 -56.52 -1.19 -32.81
CA THR A 17 -57.27 -0.45 -33.83
C THR A 17 -56.91 -0.91 -35.25
N GLN A 18 -55.61 -1.15 -35.50
CA GLN A 18 -55.13 -1.71 -36.76
C GLN A 18 -55.64 -3.13 -36.98
N LEU A 19 -55.57 -4.00 -35.95
CA LEU A 19 -56.08 -5.36 -36.03
C LEU A 19 -57.56 -5.39 -36.42
N LEU A 20 -58.38 -4.57 -35.76
CA LEU A 20 -59.81 -4.45 -36.03
C LEU A 20 -60.08 -3.99 -37.47
N SER A 21 -59.24 -3.12 -38.02
CA SER A 21 -59.37 -2.66 -39.41
C SER A 21 -58.98 -3.71 -40.45
N LEU A 22 -58.06 -4.62 -40.09
CA LEU A 22 -57.58 -5.68 -40.96
C LEU A 22 -58.46 -6.93 -40.91
N ASP A 23 -58.89 -7.32 -39.71
CA ASP A 23 -59.67 -8.55 -39.47
C ASP A 23 -60.45 -8.47 -38.15
N SER A 24 -61.79 -8.39 -38.24
CA SER A 24 -62.67 -8.32 -37.08
C SER A 24 -62.72 -9.63 -36.27
N GLU A 25 -62.47 -10.79 -36.90
CA GLU A 25 -62.49 -12.08 -36.19
C GLU A 25 -61.28 -12.19 -35.26
N TYR A 26 -60.09 -11.79 -35.72
CA TYR A 26 -58.91 -11.75 -34.85
C TYR A 26 -59.04 -10.73 -33.72
N ALA A 27 -59.71 -9.60 -33.97
CA ALA A 27 -59.99 -8.61 -32.93
C ALA A 27 -60.92 -9.16 -31.82
N GLU A 28 -61.95 -9.91 -32.17
CA GLU A 28 -62.84 -10.57 -31.19
C GLU A 28 -62.11 -11.68 -30.41
N ARG A 29 -61.25 -12.46 -31.10
CA ARG A 29 -60.42 -13.49 -30.48
C ARG A 29 -59.47 -12.91 -29.44
N ILE A 30 -58.81 -11.78 -29.73
CA ILE A 30 -57.86 -11.18 -28.77
C ILE A 30 -58.56 -10.58 -27.55
N GLU A 31 -59.78 -10.04 -27.71
CA GLU A 31 -60.61 -9.63 -26.56
C GLU A 31 -60.96 -10.83 -25.67
N THR A 32 -61.32 -11.96 -26.29
CA THR A 32 -61.63 -13.20 -25.57
C THR A 32 -60.39 -13.72 -24.84
N PHE A 33 -59.23 -13.70 -25.49
CA PHE A 33 -57.94 -14.10 -24.91
C PHE A 33 -57.61 -13.28 -23.66
N VAL A 34 -57.65 -11.94 -23.74
CA VAL A 34 -57.31 -11.06 -22.60
C VAL A 34 -58.27 -11.26 -21.44
N ARG A 35 -59.58 -11.34 -21.69
CA ARG A 35 -60.58 -11.65 -20.64
C ARG A 35 -60.33 -12.99 -19.96
N ALA A 36 -59.90 -13.99 -20.71
CA ALA A 36 -59.69 -15.34 -20.18
C ALA A 36 -58.46 -15.42 -19.27
N ILE A 37 -57.37 -14.71 -19.59
CA ILE A 37 -56.13 -14.74 -18.79
C ILE A 37 -56.13 -13.72 -17.63
N GLU A 38 -56.97 -12.68 -17.67
CA GLU A 38 -57.00 -11.61 -16.67
C GLU A 38 -57.08 -12.11 -15.21
N PRO A 39 -57.97 -13.07 -14.85
CA PRO A 39 -58.03 -13.59 -13.49
C PRO A 39 -56.74 -14.32 -13.06
N LEU A 40 -56.07 -14.99 -14.01
CA LEU A 40 -54.82 -15.71 -13.75
C LEU A 40 -53.69 -14.72 -13.49
N MET A 41 -53.54 -13.72 -14.36
CA MET A 41 -52.53 -12.66 -14.24
C MET A 41 -52.73 -11.85 -12.95
N ALA A 42 -53.97 -11.52 -12.60
CA ALA A 42 -54.29 -10.81 -11.36
C ALA A 42 -53.93 -11.61 -10.09
N SER A 43 -53.79 -12.94 -10.19
CA SER A 43 -53.42 -13.81 -9.06
C SER A 43 -51.93 -13.77 -8.72
N ILE A 44 -51.06 -13.30 -9.61
CA ILE A 44 -49.60 -13.29 -9.43
C ILE A 44 -49.19 -12.56 -8.13
N LYS A 45 -49.86 -11.45 -7.82
CA LYS A 45 -49.61 -10.67 -6.58
C LYS A 45 -49.81 -11.47 -5.29
N ASN A 46 -50.62 -12.54 -5.33
CA ASN A 46 -50.86 -13.40 -4.16
C ASN A 46 -49.64 -14.26 -3.83
N TYR A 47 -48.80 -14.54 -4.83
CA TYR A 47 -47.58 -15.33 -4.69
C TYR A 47 -46.32 -14.44 -4.63
N PHE A 48 -46.39 -13.23 -5.21
CA PHE A 48 -45.31 -12.24 -5.25
C PHE A 48 -45.73 -10.89 -4.66
N PRO A 49 -45.96 -10.79 -3.33
CA PRO A 49 -46.52 -9.58 -2.70
C PRO A 49 -45.62 -8.35 -2.78
N TYR A 50 -44.30 -8.54 -2.92
CA TYR A 50 -43.28 -7.47 -2.93
C TYR A 50 -42.72 -7.13 -4.31
N TYR A 51 -43.18 -7.80 -5.35
CA TYR A 51 -42.67 -7.59 -6.71
C TYR A 51 -43.38 -6.43 -7.40
N THR A 52 -42.74 -5.98 -8.48
CA THR A 52 -43.40 -5.14 -9.47
C THR A 52 -44.62 -5.86 -10.06
N ARG A 53 -45.53 -5.09 -10.65
CA ARG A 53 -46.75 -5.55 -11.30
C ARG A 53 -46.42 -6.39 -12.54
N HIS A 54 -46.97 -7.60 -12.62
CA HIS A 54 -46.89 -8.47 -13.80
C HIS A 54 -48.31 -8.95 -14.18
N ASP A 55 -49.29 -8.04 -14.17
CA ASP A 55 -50.70 -8.33 -14.48
C ASP A 55 -51.06 -7.91 -15.92
N VAL A 56 -52.34 -7.96 -16.30
CA VAL A 56 -52.79 -7.54 -17.64
C VAL A 56 -52.58 -6.05 -17.93
N HIS A 57 -52.45 -5.20 -16.91
CA HIS A 57 -52.11 -3.80 -17.11
C HIS A 57 -50.64 -3.64 -17.54
N HIS A 58 -49.73 -4.47 -17.02
CA HIS A 58 -48.36 -4.57 -17.56
C HIS A 58 -48.41 -4.95 -19.04
N GLY A 59 -49.21 -5.96 -19.40
CA GLY A 59 -49.42 -6.36 -20.80
C GLY A 59 -49.89 -5.22 -21.70
N TYR A 60 -50.86 -4.41 -21.24
CA TYR A 60 -51.29 -3.19 -21.92
C TYR A 60 -50.14 -2.19 -22.13
N GLN A 61 -49.36 -1.91 -21.08
CA GLN A 61 -48.23 -0.97 -21.17
C GLN A 61 -47.18 -1.46 -22.16
N VAL A 62 -46.86 -2.76 -22.17
CA VAL A 62 -45.96 -3.34 -23.19
C VAL A 62 -46.51 -3.12 -24.61
N VAL A 63 -47.80 -3.35 -24.85
CA VAL A 63 -48.42 -3.04 -26.17
C VAL A 63 -48.30 -1.55 -26.49
N HIS A 64 -48.53 -0.67 -25.51
CA HIS A 64 -48.38 0.77 -25.70
C HIS A 64 -46.93 1.16 -26.02
N ARG A 65 -45.93 0.52 -25.40
CA ARG A 65 -44.50 0.72 -25.71
C ARG A 65 -44.12 0.24 -27.09
N MET A 66 -44.70 -0.86 -27.59
CA MET A 66 -44.48 -1.31 -28.96
C MET A 66 -44.79 -0.20 -29.96
N GLU A 67 -45.84 0.59 -29.74
CA GLU A 67 -46.20 1.71 -30.62
C GLU A 67 -45.13 2.81 -30.68
N GLN A 68 -44.36 2.97 -29.60
CA GLN A 68 -43.25 3.92 -29.54
C GLN A 68 -41.99 3.36 -30.22
N CYS A 69 -41.82 2.03 -30.20
CA CYS A 69 -40.70 1.29 -30.77
C CYS A 69 -40.86 0.98 -32.26
N LEU A 70 -42.08 0.92 -32.79
CA LEU A 70 -42.34 0.55 -34.18
C LEU A 70 -42.19 1.76 -35.13
N LEU A 71 -41.76 1.49 -36.36
CA LEU A 71 -41.79 2.47 -37.44
C LEU A 71 -43.25 2.72 -37.85
N GLY A 72 -43.57 3.97 -38.25
CA GLY A 72 -44.90 4.31 -38.76
C GLY A 72 -45.31 3.47 -39.98
N ALA A 73 -44.34 3.02 -40.77
CA ALA A 73 -44.55 2.14 -41.91
C ALA A 73 -45.17 0.77 -41.55
N CYS A 74 -45.05 0.33 -40.30
CA CYS A 74 -45.66 -0.92 -39.83
C CYS A 74 -47.21 -0.87 -39.81
N PHE A 75 -47.79 0.33 -39.85
CA PHE A 75 -49.25 0.55 -39.82
C PHE A 75 -49.82 0.96 -41.18
N ASP A 76 -48.98 1.09 -42.22
CA ASP A 76 -49.40 1.42 -43.58
C ASP A 76 -49.47 0.14 -44.42
N VAL A 77 -50.69 -0.30 -44.76
CA VAL A 77 -50.96 -1.60 -45.40
C VAL A 77 -50.32 -1.72 -46.80
N GLU A 78 -49.98 -0.59 -47.42
CA GLU A 78 -49.35 -0.55 -48.76
C GLU A 78 -47.82 -0.75 -48.70
N LEU A 79 -47.21 -0.68 -47.52
CA LEU A 79 -45.77 -0.76 -47.35
C LEU A 79 -45.31 -2.20 -47.00
N PRO A 80 -44.10 -2.62 -47.41
CA PRO A 80 -43.59 -3.96 -47.10
C PRO A 80 -43.42 -4.20 -45.59
N GLU A 81 -43.20 -3.14 -44.82
CA GLU A 81 -43.09 -3.10 -43.35
C GLU A 81 -44.40 -3.43 -42.62
N ALA A 82 -45.55 -3.35 -43.30
CA ALA A 82 -46.87 -3.55 -42.73
C ALA A 82 -46.97 -4.86 -41.93
N LEU A 83 -47.55 -4.76 -40.73
CA LEU A 83 -47.89 -5.90 -39.90
C LEU A 83 -49.20 -6.53 -40.38
N THR A 84 -49.24 -7.85 -40.48
CA THR A 84 -50.46 -8.60 -40.80
C THR A 84 -51.36 -8.75 -39.57
N ALA A 85 -52.64 -9.12 -39.76
CA ALA A 85 -53.55 -9.40 -38.65
C ALA A 85 -53.00 -10.49 -37.71
N GLN A 86 -52.34 -11.53 -38.25
CA GLN A 86 -51.75 -12.60 -37.45
C GLN A 86 -50.53 -12.12 -36.65
N GLU A 87 -49.68 -11.27 -37.24
CA GLU A 87 -48.53 -10.68 -36.55
C GLU A 87 -48.97 -9.76 -35.41
N ILE A 88 -49.98 -8.92 -35.64
CA ILE A 88 -50.54 -8.03 -34.61
C ILE A 88 -51.20 -8.85 -33.49
N PHE A 89 -51.97 -9.90 -33.83
CA PHE A 89 -52.54 -10.80 -32.84
C PHE A 89 -51.45 -11.44 -31.97
N LEU A 90 -50.36 -11.94 -32.58
CA LEU A 90 -49.23 -12.54 -31.87
C LEU A 90 -48.52 -11.53 -30.95
N LEU A 91 -48.28 -10.30 -31.42
CA LEU A 91 -47.65 -9.24 -30.62
C LEU A 91 -48.48 -8.89 -29.38
N ILE A 92 -49.80 -8.68 -29.55
CA ILE A 92 -50.70 -8.37 -28.44
C ILE A 92 -50.80 -9.57 -27.49
N ALA A 93 -51.03 -10.79 -28.01
CA ALA A 93 -51.16 -11.97 -27.18
C ALA A 93 -49.87 -12.25 -26.37
N ALA A 94 -48.69 -12.11 -27.00
CA ALA A 94 -47.41 -12.30 -26.33
C ALA A 94 -47.17 -11.23 -25.25
N ALA A 95 -47.46 -9.95 -25.52
CA ALA A 95 -47.34 -8.88 -24.53
C ALA A 95 -48.18 -9.17 -23.27
N TYR A 96 -49.42 -9.63 -23.45
CA TYR A 96 -50.32 -9.94 -22.34
C TYR A 96 -50.01 -11.26 -21.61
N ALA A 97 -49.32 -12.20 -22.24
CA ALA A 97 -49.14 -13.55 -21.70
C ALA A 97 -47.69 -13.97 -21.44
N HIS A 98 -46.66 -13.18 -21.77
CA HIS A 98 -45.26 -13.57 -21.58
C HIS A 98 -44.94 -13.94 -20.11
N ASP A 99 -45.56 -13.25 -19.15
CA ASP A 99 -45.48 -13.50 -17.71
C ASP A 99 -46.53 -14.49 -17.18
N LEU A 100 -47.40 -15.06 -18.03
CA LEU A 100 -48.54 -15.89 -17.60
C LEU A 100 -48.12 -17.05 -16.71
N GLY A 101 -46.96 -17.65 -16.99
CA GLY A 101 -46.42 -18.72 -16.16
C GLY A 101 -45.84 -18.26 -14.82
N MET A 102 -45.98 -17.01 -14.41
CA MET A 102 -45.75 -16.60 -13.02
C MET A 102 -46.96 -16.91 -12.13
N ALA A 103 -48.14 -17.09 -12.72
CA ALA A 103 -49.32 -17.52 -11.99
C ALA A 103 -49.20 -18.99 -11.55
N VAL A 104 -50.02 -19.36 -10.56
CA VAL A 104 -50.30 -20.77 -10.25
C VAL A 104 -51.62 -21.12 -10.92
N PHE A 105 -51.60 -22.09 -11.83
CA PHE A 105 -52.78 -22.42 -12.62
C PHE A 105 -53.81 -23.20 -11.79
N PRO A 106 -55.11 -23.14 -12.15
CA PRO A 106 -56.15 -23.89 -11.44
C PRO A 106 -55.82 -25.38 -11.39
N GLY A 107 -55.86 -25.97 -10.18
CA GLY A 107 -55.55 -27.38 -9.95
C GLY A 107 -54.05 -27.73 -9.82
N GLU A 108 -53.15 -26.75 -9.95
CA GLU A 108 -51.69 -26.98 -9.88
C GLU A 108 -51.11 -26.87 -8.45
N GLU A 109 -51.86 -26.31 -7.49
CA GLU A 109 -51.36 -26.01 -6.14
C GLU A 109 -50.79 -27.24 -5.42
N GLU A 110 -51.49 -28.38 -5.44
CA GLU A 110 -51.06 -29.61 -4.77
C GLU A 110 -49.79 -30.19 -5.40
N SER A 111 -49.76 -30.24 -6.74
CA SER A 111 -48.60 -30.71 -7.51
C SER A 111 -47.34 -29.87 -7.26
N LEU A 112 -47.47 -28.54 -7.22
CA LEU A 112 -46.34 -27.65 -6.91
C LEU A 112 -45.84 -27.84 -5.49
N ARG A 113 -46.74 -28.04 -4.54
CA ARG A 113 -46.38 -28.26 -3.13
C ARG A 113 -45.65 -29.58 -2.93
N GLU A 114 -46.14 -30.67 -3.53
CA GLU A 114 -45.45 -31.97 -3.49
C GLU A 114 -44.09 -31.90 -4.15
N LYS A 115 -44.03 -31.31 -5.36
CA LYS A 115 -42.79 -31.19 -6.14
C LYS A 115 -41.70 -30.37 -5.44
N LEU A 116 -42.09 -29.35 -4.67
CA LEU A 116 -41.16 -28.46 -3.97
C LEU A 116 -40.99 -28.80 -2.48
N GLY A 117 -41.70 -29.82 -1.97
CA GLY A 117 -41.63 -30.22 -0.56
C GLY A 117 -42.21 -29.17 0.41
N LEU A 118 -43.20 -28.38 -0.02
CA LEU A 118 -43.77 -27.29 0.76
C LEU A 118 -44.82 -27.79 1.76
N SER A 119 -44.70 -27.36 3.02
CA SER A 119 -45.61 -27.76 4.10
C SER A 119 -47.08 -27.34 3.85
N SER A 120 -48.02 -28.01 4.52
CA SER A 120 -49.46 -27.67 4.48
C SER A 120 -49.88 -26.50 5.36
N GLN A 121 -48.93 -25.81 6.00
CA GLN A 121 -49.21 -24.68 6.87
C GLN A 121 -49.36 -23.36 6.09
N ASP A 122 -49.95 -22.36 6.76
CA ASP A 122 -50.09 -21.00 6.24
C ASP A 122 -48.72 -20.39 5.88
N GLY A 123 -48.62 -19.77 4.70
CA GLY A 123 -47.41 -19.05 4.23
C GLY A 123 -46.66 -19.68 3.05
N TRP A 124 -47.02 -20.89 2.60
CA TRP A 124 -46.34 -21.53 1.45
C TRP A 124 -46.47 -20.73 0.14
N LYS A 125 -47.57 -19.98 -0.03
CA LYS A 125 -47.86 -19.19 -1.23
C LYS A 125 -46.84 -18.08 -1.48
N THR A 126 -46.18 -17.60 -0.44
CA THR A 126 -45.15 -16.57 -0.52
C THR A 126 -43.77 -17.10 -0.17
N SER A 127 -43.59 -18.43 -0.20
CA SER A 127 -42.29 -19.06 0.06
C SER A 127 -41.28 -18.74 -1.05
N GLU A 128 -40.03 -18.56 -0.66
CA GLU A 128 -38.94 -18.24 -1.60
C GLU A 128 -38.73 -19.37 -2.62
N ASP A 129 -38.85 -20.63 -2.22
CA ASP A 129 -38.74 -21.79 -3.11
C ASP A 129 -39.81 -21.80 -4.21
N LEU A 130 -41.07 -21.49 -3.85
CA LEU A 130 -42.14 -21.36 -4.82
C LEU A 130 -41.87 -20.19 -5.78
N GLN A 131 -41.57 -19.00 -5.25
CA GLN A 131 -41.31 -17.81 -6.06
C GLN A 131 -40.16 -18.04 -7.06
N ASN A 132 -39.07 -18.67 -6.61
CA ASN A 132 -37.94 -19.05 -7.46
C ASN A 132 -38.33 -20.08 -8.52
N HIS A 133 -39.17 -21.07 -8.18
CA HIS A 133 -39.67 -22.05 -9.15
C HIS A 133 -40.51 -21.39 -10.24
N LEU A 134 -41.49 -20.57 -9.84
CA LEU A 134 -42.38 -19.86 -10.76
C LEU A 134 -41.55 -18.92 -11.68
N ARG A 135 -40.66 -18.09 -11.11
CA ARG A 135 -39.79 -17.20 -11.88
C ARG A 135 -38.86 -17.93 -12.84
N LYS A 136 -38.24 -19.05 -12.44
CA LYS A 136 -37.29 -19.74 -13.32
C LYS A 136 -37.97 -20.45 -14.49
N ASN A 137 -39.23 -20.85 -14.33
CA ASN A 137 -39.93 -21.69 -15.29
C ASN A 137 -41.12 -21.00 -15.99
N HIS A 138 -41.42 -19.74 -15.68
CA HIS A 138 -42.65 -19.06 -16.14
C HIS A 138 -42.80 -19.10 -17.65
N SER A 139 -41.75 -18.80 -18.40
CA SER A 139 -41.81 -18.77 -19.86
C SER A 139 -42.22 -20.13 -20.47
N ASN A 140 -41.74 -21.24 -19.90
CA ASN A 140 -42.14 -22.59 -20.32
C ASN A 140 -43.54 -22.99 -19.84
N ARG A 141 -43.92 -22.57 -18.63
CA ARG A 141 -45.22 -22.90 -18.03
C ARG A 141 -46.36 -22.20 -18.74
N GLY A 142 -46.20 -20.91 -19.05
CA GLY A 142 -47.21 -20.12 -19.77
C GLY A 142 -47.50 -20.68 -21.15
N GLY A 143 -46.46 -21.02 -21.92
CA GLY A 143 -46.62 -21.57 -23.26
C GLY A 143 -47.34 -22.93 -23.29
N ARG A 144 -46.98 -23.84 -22.38
CA ARG A 144 -47.70 -25.12 -22.23
C ARG A 144 -49.18 -24.93 -21.87
N TYR A 145 -49.46 -23.98 -20.97
CA TYR A 145 -50.84 -23.68 -20.60
C TYR A 145 -51.65 -23.18 -21.81
N ILE A 146 -51.07 -22.32 -22.64
CA ILE A 146 -51.71 -21.86 -23.89
C ILE A 146 -51.92 -23.02 -24.86
N GLU A 147 -50.96 -23.91 -25.02
CA GLU A 147 -51.07 -25.09 -25.89
C GLU A 147 -52.22 -26.01 -25.47
N GLU A 148 -52.35 -26.27 -24.17
CA GLU A 148 -53.41 -27.13 -23.60
C GLU A 148 -54.81 -26.48 -23.67
N HIS A 149 -54.88 -25.14 -23.66
CA HIS A 149 -56.14 -24.39 -23.54
C HIS A 149 -56.47 -23.52 -24.76
N ALA A 150 -55.77 -23.71 -25.89
CA ALA A 150 -55.82 -22.83 -27.05
C ALA A 150 -57.26 -22.52 -27.55
N GLU A 151 -58.14 -23.52 -27.59
CA GLU A 151 -59.53 -23.33 -28.01
C GLU A 151 -60.32 -22.44 -27.04
N SER A 152 -60.19 -22.68 -25.73
CA SER A 152 -60.87 -21.87 -24.71
C SER A 152 -60.32 -20.46 -24.59
N LEU A 153 -59.04 -20.27 -24.93
CA LEU A 153 -58.35 -18.98 -24.98
C LEU A 153 -58.55 -18.26 -26.33
N ALA A 154 -59.32 -18.84 -27.26
CA ALA A 154 -59.55 -18.33 -28.61
C ALA A 154 -58.26 -18.14 -29.46
N VAL A 155 -57.15 -18.79 -29.10
CA VAL A 155 -55.89 -18.76 -29.84
C VAL A 155 -55.99 -19.72 -31.03
N PRO A 156 -55.81 -19.24 -32.28
CA PRO A 156 -55.83 -20.12 -33.44
C PRO A 156 -54.73 -21.18 -33.37
N ARG A 157 -55.07 -22.45 -33.61
CA ARG A 157 -54.15 -23.59 -33.47
C ARG A 157 -52.85 -23.42 -34.26
N ASN A 158 -52.89 -22.76 -35.42
CA ASN A 158 -51.71 -22.47 -36.22
C ASN A 158 -50.77 -21.42 -35.60
N LEU A 159 -51.26 -20.57 -34.69
CA LEU A 159 -50.48 -19.51 -34.02
C LEU A 159 -49.91 -19.95 -32.66
N VAL A 160 -50.41 -21.04 -32.06
CA VAL A 160 -50.02 -21.49 -30.71
C VAL A 160 -48.50 -21.67 -30.58
N SER A 161 -47.87 -22.38 -31.51
CA SER A 161 -46.43 -22.63 -31.44
C SER A 161 -45.59 -21.36 -31.58
N ALA A 162 -46.05 -20.41 -32.42
CA ALA A 162 -45.39 -19.12 -32.58
C ALA A 162 -45.50 -18.28 -31.31
N LEU A 163 -46.68 -18.25 -30.69
CA LEU A 163 -46.93 -17.54 -29.43
C LEU A 163 -46.10 -18.11 -28.27
N ASP A 164 -46.02 -19.43 -28.14
CA ASP A 164 -45.17 -20.11 -27.14
C ASP A 164 -43.68 -19.71 -27.29
N LEU A 165 -43.15 -19.72 -28.53
CA LEU A 165 -41.77 -19.31 -28.79
C LEU A 165 -41.52 -17.83 -28.49
N MET A 166 -42.45 -16.94 -28.85
CA MET A 166 -42.35 -15.50 -28.53
C MET A 166 -42.36 -15.26 -27.02
N MET A 167 -43.23 -15.94 -26.29
CA MET A 167 -43.25 -15.86 -24.82
C MET A 167 -41.96 -16.36 -24.20
N LYS A 168 -41.31 -17.39 -24.78
CA LYS A 168 -40.02 -17.88 -24.31
C LYS A 168 -38.85 -16.94 -24.59
N ALA A 169 -38.93 -16.19 -25.68
CA ALA A 169 -37.83 -15.36 -26.18
C ALA A 169 -37.37 -14.26 -25.19
N HIS A 170 -38.26 -13.73 -24.34
CA HIS A 170 -37.89 -12.68 -23.38
C HIS A 170 -36.96 -13.17 -22.26
N ASN A 171 -36.77 -14.49 -22.13
CA ASN A 171 -35.83 -15.11 -21.20
C ASN A 171 -34.62 -15.76 -21.92
N TYR A 172 -34.51 -15.60 -23.24
CA TYR A 172 -33.39 -16.12 -24.04
C TYR A 172 -32.25 -15.12 -24.12
N SER A 173 -31.02 -15.63 -24.15
CA SER A 173 -29.87 -14.85 -24.62
C SER A 173 -29.99 -14.59 -26.12
N ILE A 174 -29.35 -13.53 -26.63
CA ILE A 174 -29.39 -13.19 -28.07
C ILE A 174 -29.04 -14.40 -28.97
N PRO A 175 -27.95 -15.16 -28.74
CA PRO A 175 -27.64 -16.33 -29.57
C PRO A 175 -28.68 -17.45 -29.46
N GLN A 176 -29.33 -17.60 -28.30
CA GLN A 176 -30.39 -18.58 -28.12
C GLN A 176 -31.66 -18.17 -28.86
N LEU A 177 -32.04 -16.89 -28.81
CA LEU A 177 -33.18 -16.37 -29.56
C LEU A 177 -33.01 -16.61 -31.06
N GLU A 178 -31.83 -16.28 -31.61
CA GLU A 178 -31.51 -16.54 -33.02
C GLU A 178 -31.58 -18.03 -33.38
N LYS A 179 -31.10 -18.90 -32.49
CA LYS A 179 -31.08 -20.33 -32.72
C LYS A 179 -32.48 -20.95 -32.66
N GLU A 180 -33.31 -20.54 -31.71
CA GLU A 180 -34.63 -21.15 -31.48
C GLU A 180 -35.70 -20.57 -32.43
N LEU A 181 -35.56 -19.31 -32.86
CA LEU A 181 -36.52 -18.62 -33.73
C LEU A 181 -36.04 -18.45 -35.19
N TYR A 182 -35.08 -19.26 -35.65
CA TYR A 182 -34.44 -19.11 -36.98
C TYR A 182 -35.35 -19.37 -38.20
N ARG A 183 -36.52 -19.99 -38.02
CA ARG A 183 -37.41 -20.33 -39.14
C ARG A 183 -38.52 -19.29 -39.28
N PRO A 184 -38.74 -18.75 -40.49
CA PRO A 184 -39.93 -17.97 -40.78
C PRO A 184 -41.20 -18.78 -40.47
N PHE A 185 -42.17 -18.11 -39.89
CA PHE A 185 -43.47 -18.67 -39.56
C PHE A 185 -44.45 -18.37 -40.71
N ALA A 186 -45.00 -19.39 -41.34
CA ALA A 186 -46.00 -19.23 -42.39
C ALA A 186 -47.41 -19.19 -41.77
N ALA A 187 -48.04 -18.00 -41.79
CA ALA A 187 -49.46 -17.85 -41.46
C ALA A 187 -50.20 -17.07 -42.56
N GLY A 188 -51.18 -17.71 -43.19
CA GLY A 188 -51.91 -17.12 -44.31
C GLY A 188 -51.06 -17.10 -45.59
N GLN A 189 -50.95 -15.93 -46.24
CA GLN A 189 -50.24 -15.77 -47.52
C GLN A 189 -48.85 -15.10 -47.42
N LYS A 190 -48.37 -14.75 -46.21
CA LYS A 190 -47.07 -14.09 -45.99
C LYS A 190 -46.24 -14.91 -45.00
N GLU A 191 -44.94 -15.05 -45.25
CA GLU A 191 -43.99 -15.55 -44.26
C GLU A 191 -43.64 -14.42 -43.27
N SER A 192 -43.77 -14.69 -41.98
CA SER A 192 -43.46 -13.77 -40.89
C SER A 192 -42.16 -14.15 -40.20
N ASP A 193 -41.32 -13.15 -39.93
CA ASP A 193 -40.08 -13.33 -39.18
C ASP A 193 -40.39 -13.37 -37.68
N LEU A 194 -40.45 -14.58 -37.12
CA LEU A 194 -40.82 -14.78 -35.72
C LEU A 194 -39.77 -14.19 -34.76
N ALA A 195 -38.48 -14.24 -35.12
CA ALA A 195 -37.41 -13.65 -34.32
C ALA A 195 -37.58 -12.13 -34.22
N GLN A 196 -37.95 -11.48 -35.32
CA GLN A 196 -38.27 -10.05 -35.34
C GLN A 196 -39.48 -9.71 -34.45
N LEU A 197 -40.57 -10.49 -34.53
CA LEU A 197 -41.76 -10.25 -33.68
C LEU A 197 -41.43 -10.43 -32.20
N ALA A 198 -40.67 -11.46 -31.84
CA ALA A 198 -40.22 -11.68 -30.47
C ALA A 198 -39.36 -10.51 -29.96
N VAL A 199 -38.44 -10.02 -30.79
CA VAL A 199 -37.60 -8.85 -30.51
C VAL A 199 -38.43 -7.60 -30.23
N ILE A 200 -39.50 -7.35 -30.98
CA ILE A 200 -40.41 -6.22 -30.73
C ILE A 200 -41.02 -6.30 -29.33
N VAL A 201 -41.47 -7.49 -28.91
CA VAL A 201 -41.99 -7.73 -27.55
C VAL A 201 -40.91 -7.50 -26.50
N CYS A 202 -39.73 -8.11 -26.67
CA CYS A 202 -38.65 -8.00 -25.68
C CYS A 202 -38.17 -6.55 -25.50
N VAL A 203 -38.06 -5.79 -26.60
CA VAL A 203 -37.68 -4.37 -26.53
C VAL A 203 -38.77 -3.57 -25.81
N ALA A 204 -40.04 -3.77 -26.17
CA ALA A 204 -41.16 -3.07 -25.55
C ALA A 204 -41.30 -3.38 -24.05
N ASP A 205 -41.11 -4.64 -23.65
CA ASP A 205 -41.11 -5.08 -22.25
C ASP A 205 -39.92 -4.48 -21.48
N ALA A 206 -38.72 -4.52 -22.06
CA ALA A 206 -37.54 -3.93 -21.43
C ALA A 206 -37.73 -2.43 -21.17
N ILE A 207 -38.25 -1.68 -22.14
CA ILE A 207 -38.47 -0.24 -21.99
C ILE A 207 -39.72 0.12 -21.18
N GLU A 208 -40.53 -0.87 -20.77
CA GLU A 208 -41.64 -0.63 -19.86
C GLU A 208 -41.12 -0.42 -18.43
N PHE A 209 -40.59 0.78 -18.24
CA PHE A 209 -39.97 1.25 -17.01
C PHE A 209 -40.75 2.46 -16.49
N SER A 210 -41.97 2.21 -16.00
CA SER A 210 -42.85 3.25 -15.45
C SER A 210 -43.19 3.01 -13.98
N ASP A 211 -43.71 4.04 -13.29
CA ASP A 211 -44.26 3.91 -11.93
C ASP A 211 -45.51 3.03 -11.88
N THR A 212 -46.16 2.76 -13.01
CA THR A 212 -47.30 1.81 -13.07
C THR A 212 -46.88 0.36 -12.78
N ARG A 213 -45.59 0.05 -12.90
CA ARG A 213 -44.99 -1.22 -12.44
C ARG A 213 -45.02 -1.36 -10.93
N VAL A 214 -45.33 -0.32 -10.16
CA VAL A 214 -45.42 -0.40 -8.69
C VAL A 214 -46.87 -0.74 -8.29
N VAL A 215 -47.03 -1.79 -7.49
CA VAL A 215 -48.35 -2.24 -7.00
C VAL A 215 -48.81 -1.33 -5.86
N ASP A 216 -50.08 -0.92 -5.88
CA ASP A 216 -50.66 -0.09 -4.82
C ASP A 216 -50.49 -0.74 -3.43
N GLY A 217 -49.96 0.01 -2.47
CA GLY A 217 -49.75 -0.48 -1.09
C GLY A 217 -48.46 -1.27 -0.87
N VAL A 218 -47.67 -1.57 -1.91
CA VAL A 218 -46.47 -2.44 -1.79
C VAL A 218 -45.36 -1.76 -0.99
N LEU A 219 -45.16 -0.45 -1.19
CA LEU A 219 -44.10 0.29 -0.51
C LEU A 219 -44.41 0.42 0.98
N GLU A 220 -45.67 0.63 1.37
CA GLU A 220 -46.10 0.67 2.76
C GLU A 220 -45.94 -0.68 3.48
N GLN A 221 -46.05 -1.80 2.75
CA GLN A 221 -45.76 -3.13 3.28
C GLN A 221 -44.25 -3.34 3.42
N LEU A 222 -43.47 -2.99 2.40
CA LEU A 222 -42.02 -3.14 2.39
C LEU A 222 -41.32 -2.32 3.47
N VAL A 223 -41.80 -1.12 3.78
CA VAL A 223 -41.24 -0.28 4.87
C VAL A 223 -41.42 -0.94 6.25
N LYS A 224 -42.45 -1.77 6.43
CA LYS A 224 -42.71 -2.48 7.70
C LYS A 224 -41.84 -3.74 7.84
N ASP A 225 -41.31 -4.27 6.75
CA ASP A 225 -40.50 -5.48 6.71
C ASP A 225 -39.00 -5.13 6.67
N GLN A 226 -38.28 -5.47 7.74
CA GLN A 226 -36.86 -5.15 7.88
C GLN A 226 -35.93 -6.22 7.29
N SER A 227 -36.48 -7.26 6.65
CA SER A 227 -35.72 -8.35 6.04
C SER A 227 -34.87 -7.87 4.85
N SER A 228 -33.78 -8.60 4.57
CA SER A 228 -32.93 -8.29 3.42
C SER A 228 -33.66 -8.38 2.07
N PRO A 229 -34.53 -9.39 1.82
CA PRO A 229 -35.32 -9.45 0.59
C PRO A 229 -36.25 -8.23 0.43
N ALA A 230 -36.90 -7.77 1.50
CA ALA A 230 -37.76 -6.59 1.44
C ALA A 230 -36.98 -5.32 1.06
N LYS A 231 -35.75 -5.13 1.57
CA LYS A 231 -34.90 -3.99 1.17
C LYS A 231 -34.53 -4.02 -0.31
N ILE A 232 -34.26 -5.21 -0.86
CA ILE A 232 -33.98 -5.38 -2.30
C ILE A 232 -35.22 -5.05 -3.11
N SER A 233 -36.38 -5.61 -2.75
CA SER A 233 -37.66 -5.32 -3.39
C SER A 233 -38.05 -3.85 -3.30
N TYR A 234 -37.75 -3.18 -2.18
CA TYR A 234 -37.98 -1.75 -2.02
C TYR A 234 -37.15 -0.94 -3.03
N ALA A 235 -35.85 -1.21 -3.15
CA ALA A 235 -35.00 -0.54 -4.13
C ALA A 235 -35.46 -0.82 -5.58
N GLU A 236 -35.87 -2.05 -5.87
CA GLU A 236 -36.42 -2.46 -7.16
C GLU A 236 -37.74 -1.77 -7.51
N ASN A 237 -38.63 -1.50 -6.56
CA ASN A 237 -39.84 -0.71 -6.82
C ASN A 237 -39.52 0.79 -6.88
N MET A 238 -38.65 1.29 -6.01
CA MET A 238 -38.33 2.71 -5.92
C MET A 238 -37.65 3.26 -7.18
N LYS A 239 -36.87 2.46 -7.92
CA LYS A 239 -36.32 2.92 -9.21
C LYS A 239 -37.42 3.33 -10.19
N HIS A 240 -38.53 2.59 -10.24
CA HIS A 240 -39.70 2.90 -11.08
C HIS A 240 -40.43 4.15 -10.59
N VAL A 241 -40.59 4.31 -9.27
CA VAL A 241 -41.17 5.52 -8.68
C VAL A 241 -40.34 6.76 -9.03
N CYS A 242 -39.02 6.67 -8.88
CA CYS A 242 -38.11 7.80 -9.10
C CYS A 242 -38.01 8.23 -10.56
N THR A 243 -38.20 7.31 -11.51
CA THR A 243 -38.28 7.64 -12.94
C THR A 243 -39.68 8.08 -13.35
N GLY A 244 -40.73 7.63 -12.66
CA GLY A 244 -42.09 7.82 -13.14
C GLY A 244 -42.27 7.19 -14.51
N ASP A 245 -43.14 7.77 -15.32
CA ASP A 245 -43.39 7.40 -16.73
C ASP A 245 -42.50 8.18 -17.72
N SER A 246 -41.26 8.50 -17.34
CA SER A 246 -40.41 9.40 -18.13
C SER A 246 -39.69 8.73 -19.31
N LEU A 247 -39.57 7.40 -19.30
CA LEU A 247 -38.84 6.68 -20.34
C LEU A 247 -39.63 6.74 -21.65
N ALA A 248 -38.99 7.26 -22.70
CA ALA A 248 -39.62 7.41 -24.01
C ALA A 248 -38.63 7.18 -25.16
N VAL A 249 -39.17 6.77 -26.31
CA VAL A 249 -38.42 6.62 -27.58
C VAL A 249 -38.57 7.89 -28.43
N ALA A 250 -37.49 8.67 -28.53
CA ALA A 250 -37.43 9.90 -29.34
C ALA A 250 -37.65 9.62 -30.84
N GLN A 251 -37.96 10.66 -31.63
CA GLN A 251 -38.23 10.50 -33.07
C GLN A 251 -37.09 9.87 -33.86
N ASP A 252 -35.85 10.10 -33.44
CA ASP A 252 -34.64 9.55 -34.06
C ASP A 252 -34.28 8.13 -33.59
N GLY A 253 -35.10 7.54 -32.71
CA GLY A 253 -34.92 6.19 -32.18
C GLY A 253 -34.08 6.12 -30.90
N ARG A 254 -33.61 7.25 -30.35
CA ARG A 254 -32.92 7.26 -29.05
C ARG A 254 -33.90 7.02 -27.90
N ILE A 255 -33.47 6.24 -26.92
CA ILE A 255 -34.19 6.06 -25.65
C ILE A 255 -33.73 7.15 -24.69
N ILE A 256 -34.68 7.90 -24.15
CA ILE A 256 -34.46 8.97 -23.17
C ILE A 256 -35.15 8.57 -21.88
N VAL A 257 -34.49 8.74 -20.74
CA VAL A 257 -35.07 8.54 -19.42
C VAL A 257 -34.63 9.65 -18.49
N SER A 258 -35.57 10.16 -17.69
CA SER A 258 -35.28 11.15 -16.65
C SER A 258 -35.80 10.69 -15.29
N GLY A 259 -35.22 11.22 -14.21
CA GLY A 259 -35.67 10.86 -12.88
C GLY A 259 -34.95 11.61 -11.79
N THR A 260 -35.62 11.71 -10.64
CA THR A 260 -35.05 12.35 -9.45
C THR A 260 -35.06 11.36 -8.31
N PHE A 261 -33.88 11.17 -7.72
CA PHE A 261 -33.64 10.17 -6.70
C PHE A 261 -33.28 10.84 -5.37
N SER A 262 -33.75 10.25 -4.28
CA SER A 262 -33.34 10.61 -2.91
C SER A 262 -32.38 9.61 -2.30
N ASP A 263 -32.28 8.40 -2.86
CA ASP A 263 -31.37 7.34 -2.41
C ASP A 263 -30.34 7.04 -3.51
N GLU A 264 -29.08 7.21 -3.16
CA GLU A 264 -27.91 6.95 -3.99
C GLU A 264 -27.79 5.48 -4.44
N ASN A 265 -28.25 4.51 -3.63
CA ASN A 265 -28.25 3.10 -3.99
C ASN A 265 -29.33 2.78 -5.02
N VAL A 266 -30.50 3.43 -4.93
CA VAL A 266 -31.58 3.29 -5.90
C VAL A 266 -31.17 3.90 -7.24
N LEU A 267 -30.53 5.07 -7.24
CA LEU A 267 -29.97 5.68 -8.45
C LEU A 267 -28.90 4.79 -9.10
N ALA A 268 -27.98 4.23 -8.30
CA ALA A 268 -26.99 3.29 -8.80
C ALA A 268 -27.61 2.02 -9.38
N LEU A 269 -28.65 1.49 -8.74
CA LEU A 269 -29.43 0.35 -9.26
C LEU A 269 -30.09 0.69 -10.59
N ALA A 270 -30.73 1.85 -10.71
CA ALA A 270 -31.33 2.31 -11.97
C ALA A 270 -30.29 2.39 -13.09
N HIS A 271 -29.12 2.99 -12.85
CA HIS A 271 -28.04 3.02 -13.82
C HIS A 271 -27.58 1.61 -14.27
N ARG A 272 -27.45 0.66 -13.34
CA ARG A 272 -27.09 -0.73 -13.69
C ARG A 272 -28.19 -1.41 -14.51
N THR A 273 -29.45 -1.19 -14.16
CA THR A 273 -30.58 -1.70 -14.96
C THR A 273 -30.54 -1.12 -16.37
N PHE A 274 -30.30 0.18 -16.53
CA PHE A 274 -30.18 0.79 -17.86
C PHE A 274 -28.97 0.30 -18.66
N ASP A 275 -27.83 0.02 -18.02
CA ASP A 275 -26.69 -0.61 -18.71
C ASP A 275 -27.08 -1.99 -19.27
N GLN A 276 -27.80 -2.80 -18.48
CA GLN A 276 -28.26 -4.12 -18.91
C GLN A 276 -29.31 -4.03 -20.03
N MET A 277 -30.24 -3.08 -19.93
CA MET A 277 -31.22 -2.81 -20.98
C MET A 277 -30.55 -2.37 -22.28
N GLU A 278 -29.54 -1.50 -22.22
CA GLU A 278 -28.76 -1.11 -23.41
C GLU A 278 -28.11 -2.31 -24.10
N GLU A 279 -27.50 -3.22 -23.34
CA GLU A 279 -26.89 -4.43 -23.88
C GLU A 279 -27.91 -5.33 -24.59
N TRP A 280 -29.05 -5.57 -23.96
CA TRP A 280 -30.13 -6.37 -24.55
C TRP A 280 -30.71 -5.72 -25.81
N ILE A 281 -31.06 -4.44 -25.72
CA ILE A 281 -31.67 -3.68 -26.83
C ILE A 281 -30.71 -3.59 -28.01
N GLN A 282 -29.40 -3.46 -27.78
CA GLN A 282 -28.43 -3.52 -28.86
C GLN A 282 -28.52 -4.85 -29.62
N GLY A 283 -28.48 -5.99 -28.92
CA GLY A 283 -28.59 -7.29 -29.56
C GLY A 283 -29.93 -7.52 -30.26
N TYR A 284 -31.03 -7.02 -29.69
CA TYR A 284 -32.34 -7.05 -30.31
C TYR A 284 -32.42 -6.19 -31.58
N SER A 285 -31.91 -4.95 -31.54
CA SER A 285 -31.81 -4.09 -32.72
C SER A 285 -30.97 -4.72 -33.84
N ASP A 286 -29.91 -5.46 -33.50
CA ASP A 286 -29.07 -6.15 -34.49
C ASP A 286 -29.80 -7.31 -35.18
N ILE A 287 -30.74 -7.96 -34.49
CA ILE A 287 -31.63 -8.97 -35.11
C ILE A 287 -32.57 -8.28 -36.11
N ASP A 288 -33.31 -7.24 -35.71
CA ASP A 288 -34.22 -6.50 -36.61
C ASP A 288 -33.47 -5.90 -37.80
N HIS A 289 -32.23 -5.43 -37.61
CA HIS A 289 -31.43 -4.86 -38.68
C HIS A 289 -31.05 -5.89 -39.77
N ARG A 290 -30.95 -7.17 -39.40
CA ARG A 290 -30.64 -8.28 -40.31
C ARG A 290 -31.87 -8.87 -40.97
N SER A 291 -33.07 -8.59 -40.45
CA SER A 291 -34.32 -8.97 -41.09
C SER A 291 -34.48 -8.25 -42.44
N ASN A 292 -35.16 -8.90 -43.39
CA ASN A 292 -35.39 -8.38 -44.75
C ASN A 292 -36.16 -7.05 -44.75
N VAL A 293 -37.03 -6.89 -43.75
CA VAL A 293 -37.89 -5.74 -43.52
C VAL A 293 -37.56 -5.24 -42.12
N LYS A 294 -37.34 -3.94 -41.94
CA LYS A 294 -36.99 -3.35 -40.63
C LYS A 294 -38.24 -2.77 -40.00
N ARG A 295 -38.50 -3.10 -38.72
CA ARG A 295 -39.72 -2.67 -38.04
C ARG A 295 -39.42 -1.85 -36.79
N LEU A 296 -38.22 -1.97 -36.22
CA LEU A 296 -37.83 -1.15 -35.07
C LEU A 296 -37.36 0.24 -35.48
N LYS A 297 -37.90 1.23 -34.78
CA LYS A 297 -37.45 2.62 -34.77
C LYS A 297 -36.19 2.79 -33.94
N ILE A 298 -36.03 1.99 -32.88
CA ILE A 298 -34.86 2.03 -31.99
C ILE A 298 -33.62 1.54 -32.74
N ARG A 299 -32.58 2.37 -32.74
CA ARG A 299 -31.26 2.03 -33.26
C ARG A 299 -30.38 1.80 -32.04
N GLY A 300 -29.88 0.59 -31.85
CA GLY A 300 -29.04 0.23 -30.70
C GLY A 300 -27.97 1.32 -30.41
N GLY A 301 -27.82 1.68 -29.14
CA GLY A 301 -26.99 2.81 -28.71
C GLY A 301 -27.22 3.19 -27.25
N THR A 302 -26.42 4.15 -26.76
CA THR A 302 -26.48 4.62 -25.36
C THR A 302 -27.76 5.37 -25.07
N PHE A 303 -28.40 5.06 -23.94
CA PHE A 303 -29.56 5.81 -23.44
C PHE A 303 -29.11 7.21 -23.10
N HIS A 304 -29.97 8.18 -23.40
CA HIS A 304 -29.83 9.50 -22.83
C HIS A 304 -30.45 9.50 -21.44
N ARG A 305 -29.61 9.52 -20.42
CA ARG A 305 -30.02 9.40 -19.01
C ARG A 305 -29.88 10.76 -18.33
N ASP A 306 -31.01 11.38 -18.00
CA ASP A 306 -31.06 12.62 -17.20
C ASP A 306 -31.54 12.30 -15.77
N LEU A 307 -30.67 11.62 -15.03
CA LEU A 307 -30.97 11.14 -13.67
C LEU A 307 -30.23 12.01 -12.65
N THR A 308 -30.98 12.55 -11.69
CA THR A 308 -30.47 13.50 -10.70
C THR A 308 -30.61 12.97 -9.28
N LEU A 309 -29.66 13.30 -8.41
CA LEU A 309 -29.72 13.03 -6.98
C LEU A 309 -30.04 14.34 -6.24
N SER A 310 -31.04 14.30 -5.37
CA SER A 310 -31.58 15.50 -4.70
C SER A 310 -30.63 16.21 -3.73
N HIS A 311 -29.57 15.55 -3.26
CA HIS A 311 -28.74 16.04 -2.15
C HIS A 311 -27.22 15.90 -2.41
N GLY A 312 -26.80 15.78 -3.67
CA GLY A 312 -25.39 15.71 -4.05
C GLY A 312 -25.18 15.38 -5.52
N GLU A 313 -23.93 15.42 -5.97
CA GLU A 313 -23.55 15.04 -7.33
C GLU A 313 -23.11 13.58 -7.38
N PHE A 314 -23.81 12.77 -8.19
CA PHE A 314 -23.55 11.34 -8.32
C PHE A 314 -22.53 11.08 -9.42
N HIS A 315 -21.43 10.40 -9.09
CA HIS A 315 -20.40 10.03 -10.04
C HIS A 315 -20.18 8.52 -10.05
N ARG A 316 -20.25 7.91 -11.24
CA ARG A 316 -19.92 6.50 -11.45
C ARG A 316 -18.40 6.30 -11.39
N LEU A 317 -17.94 5.30 -10.63
CA LEU A 317 -16.54 4.91 -10.46
C LEU A 317 -16.16 3.63 -11.22
N GLY A 318 -17.14 2.82 -11.68
CA GLY A 318 -16.94 1.46 -12.19
C GLY A 318 -15.90 1.27 -13.31
N VAL A 319 -15.56 2.32 -14.08
CA VAL A 319 -14.51 2.26 -15.12
C VAL A 319 -13.11 2.55 -14.57
N ARG A 320 -13.01 3.23 -13.42
CA ARG A 320 -11.74 3.79 -12.88
C ARG A 320 -11.21 3.03 -11.67
N LEU A 321 -12.06 2.27 -10.99
CA LEU A 321 -11.71 1.58 -9.76
C LEU A 321 -11.85 0.06 -9.92
N ASN A 322 -10.74 -0.67 -9.80
CA ASN A 322 -10.75 -2.13 -9.74
C ASN A 322 -10.78 -2.58 -8.28
N LYS A 323 -11.96 -2.98 -7.79
CA LYS A 323 -12.20 -3.43 -6.41
C LYS A 323 -11.24 -4.56 -6.00
N ARG A 324 -10.94 -5.49 -6.91
CA ARG A 324 -10.02 -6.60 -6.64
C ARG A 324 -8.60 -6.10 -6.39
N ASN A 325 -8.12 -5.17 -7.22
CA ASN A 325 -6.78 -4.59 -7.05
C ASN A 325 -6.64 -3.81 -5.74
N VAL A 326 -7.68 -3.07 -5.31
CA VAL A 326 -7.68 -2.35 -4.02
C VAL A 326 -7.58 -3.35 -2.86
N ILE A 327 -8.43 -4.38 -2.87
CA ILE A 327 -8.45 -5.41 -1.83
C ILE A 327 -7.13 -6.18 -1.82
N ASP A 328 -6.62 -6.58 -2.99
CA ASP A 328 -5.36 -7.29 -3.12
C ASP A 328 -4.18 -6.44 -2.62
N LEU A 329 -4.16 -5.13 -2.88
CA LEU A 329 -3.14 -4.22 -2.34
C LEU A 329 -3.17 -4.18 -0.80
N ILE A 330 -4.34 -3.98 -0.19
CA ILE A 330 -4.49 -3.94 1.26
C ILE A 330 -4.19 -5.31 1.88
N ALA A 331 -4.63 -6.38 1.22
CA ALA A 331 -4.46 -7.74 1.71
C ALA A 331 -3.00 -8.23 1.58
N SER A 332 -2.34 -7.94 0.46
CA SER A 332 -0.94 -8.36 0.23
C SER A 332 0.05 -7.60 1.11
N ASN A 333 -0.28 -6.38 1.53
CA ASN A 333 0.62 -5.55 2.32
C ASN A 333 0.46 -5.84 3.83
N ALA A 334 1.03 -6.97 4.27
CA ALA A 334 1.03 -7.44 5.66
C ALA A 334 1.57 -6.39 6.67
N ILE A 335 2.24 -5.36 6.17
CA ILE A 335 2.97 -4.35 6.94
C ILE A 335 2.01 -3.33 7.57
N TRP A 336 0.99 -2.88 6.84
CA TRP A 336 -0.07 -2.02 7.40
C TRP A 336 -0.93 -2.72 8.45
N ARG A 337 -0.90 -4.07 8.48
CA ARG A 337 -1.60 -4.85 9.52
C ARG A 337 -0.78 -5.04 10.79
N ARG A 338 0.56 -4.97 10.70
CA ARG A 338 1.47 -5.19 11.82
C ARG A 338 1.80 -3.92 12.60
N ASP A 339 1.84 -2.77 11.92
CA ASP A 339 2.05 -1.46 12.55
C ASP A 339 0.96 -0.49 12.08
N GLN A 340 -0.05 -0.33 12.93
CA GLN A 340 -1.24 0.48 12.66
C GLN A 340 -0.91 1.99 12.54
N GLY A 341 0.22 2.45 13.09
CA GLY A 341 0.65 3.85 12.99
C GLY A 341 1.08 4.26 11.59
N ILE A 342 1.44 3.30 10.73
CA ILE A 342 1.90 3.58 9.36
C ILE A 342 0.79 4.18 8.50
N ALA A 343 -0.45 3.73 8.66
CA ALA A 343 -1.58 4.26 7.89
C ALA A 343 -1.82 5.75 8.18
N LEU A 344 -1.76 6.14 9.45
CA LEU A 344 -1.86 7.55 9.86
C LEU A 344 -0.63 8.36 9.43
N ARG A 345 0.58 7.78 9.51
CA ARG A 345 1.82 8.41 9.03
C ARG A 345 1.69 8.80 7.55
N GLU A 346 1.12 7.94 6.70
CA GLU A 346 0.91 8.23 5.28
C GLU A 346 -0.10 9.36 5.05
N LEU A 347 -1.18 9.43 5.84
CA LEU A 347 -2.11 10.56 5.78
C LEU A 347 -1.44 11.87 6.19
N VAL A 348 -0.70 11.87 7.31
CA VAL A 348 0.03 13.06 7.78
C VAL A 348 1.09 13.49 6.76
N GLN A 349 1.79 12.55 6.12
CA GLN A 349 2.69 12.84 5.01
C GLN A 349 1.99 13.55 3.86
N ASN A 350 0.81 13.06 3.45
CA ASN A 350 0.02 13.68 2.38
C ASN A 350 -0.44 15.10 2.78
N SER A 351 -0.86 15.30 4.03
CA SER A 351 -1.26 16.61 4.56
C SER A 351 -0.09 17.60 4.61
N VAL A 352 1.10 17.17 5.06
CA VAL A 352 2.31 17.98 5.03
C VAL A 352 2.70 18.33 3.59
N GLU A 353 2.60 17.37 2.67
CA GLU A 353 2.88 17.57 1.24
C GLU A 353 1.89 18.56 0.60
N ALA A 354 0.60 18.46 0.91
CA ALA A 354 -0.42 19.40 0.45
C ALA A 354 -0.14 20.82 0.95
N CYS A 355 0.32 20.96 2.19
CA CYS A 355 0.73 22.23 2.77
C CYS A 355 1.99 22.81 2.11
N ARG A 356 3.01 21.99 1.87
CA ARG A 356 4.25 22.38 1.18
C ARG A 356 3.96 22.82 -0.25
N TYR A 357 3.11 22.10 -0.97
CA TYR A 357 2.70 22.46 -2.33
C TYR A 357 1.98 23.81 -2.37
N ARG A 358 1.02 24.02 -1.46
CA ARG A 358 0.33 25.32 -1.33
C ARG A 358 1.31 26.43 -0.99
N ALA A 359 2.22 26.22 -0.02
CA ALA A 359 3.21 27.21 0.36
C ALA A 359 4.11 27.63 -0.81
N HIS A 360 4.55 26.65 -1.63
CA HIS A 360 5.37 26.90 -2.81
C HIS A 360 4.65 27.73 -3.88
N HIS A 361 3.33 27.58 -4.01
CA HIS A 361 2.51 28.26 -5.02
C HIS A 361 1.74 29.48 -4.50
N SER A 362 1.90 29.81 -3.21
CA SER A 362 1.25 30.97 -2.60
C SER A 362 2.09 32.23 -2.82
N ALA A 363 1.44 33.33 -3.15
CA ALA A 363 2.09 34.64 -3.16
C ALA A 363 2.20 35.19 -1.72
N PRO A 364 3.13 36.11 -1.43
CA PRO A 364 3.20 36.75 -0.11
C PRO A 364 1.87 37.39 0.36
N SER A 365 1.03 37.84 -0.58
CA SER A 365 -0.31 38.39 -0.32
C SER A 365 -1.30 37.39 0.28
N ASP A 366 -1.07 36.09 0.10
CA ASP A 366 -1.99 35.04 0.56
C ASP A 366 -1.93 34.86 2.09
N LYS A 367 -0.91 35.41 2.77
CA LYS A 367 -0.68 35.31 4.23
C LYS A 367 -0.88 33.88 4.76
N TYR A 368 -0.43 32.91 3.96
CA TYR A 368 -0.66 31.50 4.23
C TYR A 368 0.27 31.01 5.35
N HIS A 369 -0.32 30.40 6.37
CA HIS A 369 0.38 29.76 7.47
C HIS A 369 0.04 28.27 7.45
N PRO A 370 0.95 27.38 6.99
CA PRO A 370 0.65 25.97 6.85
C PRO A 370 0.48 25.31 8.22
N GLU A 371 -0.52 24.45 8.36
CA GLU A 371 -0.85 23.74 9.59
C GLU A 371 -1.45 22.36 9.27
N VAL A 372 -1.04 21.37 10.05
CA VAL A 372 -1.65 20.03 10.07
C VAL A 372 -2.09 19.70 11.50
N ARG A 373 -3.27 19.12 11.66
CA ARG A 373 -3.83 18.69 12.94
C ARG A 373 -4.30 17.25 12.84
N VAL A 374 -3.95 16.43 13.83
CA VAL A 374 -4.46 15.06 13.98
C VAL A 374 -5.17 14.98 15.33
N ALA A 375 -6.49 14.82 15.31
CA ALA A 375 -7.29 14.71 16.51
C ALA A 375 -7.82 13.28 16.68
N PHE A 376 -7.60 12.73 17.87
CA PHE A 376 -8.06 11.41 18.29
C PHE A 376 -9.20 11.60 19.28
N ASN A 377 -10.36 10.99 18.99
CA ASN A 377 -11.56 11.11 19.80
C ASN A 377 -12.02 9.72 20.27
N ARG A 378 -11.94 9.48 21.59
CA ARG A 378 -12.36 8.21 22.20
C ARG A 378 -13.87 8.03 22.21
N ASP A 379 -14.65 9.10 22.36
CA ASP A 379 -16.12 9.05 22.42
C ASP A 379 -16.76 8.63 21.10
N SER A 380 -16.29 9.20 19.98
CA SER A 380 -16.76 8.86 18.63
C SER A 380 -15.99 7.72 17.97
N HIS A 381 -14.98 7.17 18.66
CA HIS A 381 -14.08 6.14 18.16
C HIS A 381 -13.49 6.49 16.78
N SER A 382 -12.92 7.69 16.67
CA SER A 382 -12.49 8.25 15.38
C SER A 382 -11.19 9.03 15.45
N VAL A 383 -10.52 9.14 14.30
CA VAL A 383 -9.33 9.97 14.11
C VAL A 383 -9.54 10.89 12.93
N SER A 384 -9.30 12.19 13.10
CA SER A 384 -9.36 13.16 12.01
C SER A 384 -7.99 13.73 11.70
N VAL A 385 -7.56 13.66 10.44
CA VAL A 385 -6.37 14.34 9.92
C VAL A 385 -6.83 15.53 9.08
N SER A 386 -6.55 16.74 9.56
CA SER A 386 -6.91 18.00 8.94
C SER A 386 -5.67 18.77 8.51
N ASP A 387 -5.71 19.35 7.31
CA ASP A 387 -4.72 20.29 6.82
C ASP A 387 -5.40 21.50 6.16
N ASN A 388 -4.68 22.62 6.14
CA ASN A 388 -5.04 23.79 5.36
C ASN A 388 -4.24 23.86 4.05
N GLY A 389 -3.88 22.72 3.47
CA GLY A 389 -3.05 22.61 2.27
C GLY A 389 -3.78 22.98 0.98
N CYS A 390 -3.33 22.38 -0.13
CA CYS A 390 -3.89 22.68 -1.45
C CYS A 390 -5.32 22.16 -1.67
N GLY A 391 -5.76 21.19 -0.88
CA GLY A 391 -7.06 20.54 -1.10
C GLY A 391 -7.16 19.84 -2.45
N MET A 392 -8.38 19.42 -2.81
CA MET A 392 -8.63 18.63 -4.01
C MET A 392 -9.86 19.12 -4.77
N SER A 393 -9.78 19.06 -6.11
CA SER A 393 -10.95 19.13 -6.99
C SER A 393 -11.58 17.74 -7.14
N GLU A 394 -12.82 17.65 -7.61
CA GLU A 394 -13.45 16.37 -7.93
C GLU A 394 -12.61 15.54 -8.91
N ARG A 395 -12.04 16.20 -9.93
CA ARG A 395 -11.10 15.58 -10.87
C ARG A 395 -9.90 14.97 -10.14
N THR A 396 -9.32 15.70 -9.19
CA THR A 396 -8.18 15.23 -8.39
C THR A 396 -8.57 14.00 -7.56
N VAL A 397 -9.76 14.01 -6.93
CA VAL A 397 -10.26 12.87 -6.17
C VAL A 397 -10.45 11.65 -7.06
N LEU A 398 -11.13 11.81 -8.20
CA LEU A 398 -11.45 10.72 -9.11
C LEU A 398 -10.24 10.16 -9.87
N ASN A 399 -9.20 10.97 -10.11
CA ASN A 399 -8.03 10.55 -10.90
C ASN A 399 -6.84 10.13 -10.03
N ASN A 400 -6.75 10.63 -8.80
CA ASN A 400 -5.59 10.41 -7.93
C ASN A 400 -5.98 9.72 -6.62
N LEU A 401 -6.91 10.27 -5.83
CA LEU A 401 -7.22 9.72 -4.50
C LEU A 401 -7.90 8.33 -4.59
N LEU A 402 -8.92 8.21 -5.44
CA LEU A 402 -9.69 6.98 -5.60
C LEU A 402 -9.09 6.02 -6.64
N THR A 403 -8.04 6.42 -7.36
CA THR A 403 -7.38 5.56 -8.36
C THR A 403 -6.11 4.98 -7.76
N VAL A 404 -6.12 3.66 -7.50
CA VAL A 404 -4.96 2.97 -6.93
C VAL A 404 -3.72 3.12 -7.81
N GLY A 405 -2.60 3.49 -7.19
CA GLY A 405 -1.32 3.66 -7.88
C GLY A 405 -1.19 4.97 -8.67
N SER A 406 -2.20 5.84 -8.61
CA SER A 406 -2.15 7.19 -9.19
C SER A 406 -1.91 8.21 -8.08
N SER A 407 -0.94 9.12 -8.27
CA SER A 407 -0.64 10.19 -7.33
C SER A 407 -0.62 11.51 -8.05
N ARG A 408 -1.26 12.53 -7.46
CA ARG A 408 -1.23 13.90 -7.99
C ARG A 408 0.22 14.43 -8.10
N SER A 409 1.10 14.00 -7.19
CA SER A 409 2.52 14.36 -7.19
C SER A 409 3.32 13.84 -8.39
N CYS A 410 2.77 12.90 -9.17
CA CYS A 410 3.35 12.42 -10.42
C CYS A 410 2.89 13.22 -11.65
N GLU A 411 1.92 14.13 -11.50
CA GLU A 411 1.48 15.00 -12.61
C GLU A 411 2.62 15.96 -12.99
N VAL A 412 2.78 16.25 -14.29
CA VAL A 412 3.88 17.08 -14.82
C VAL A 412 3.97 18.45 -14.14
N THR A 413 2.82 19.01 -13.75
CA THR A 413 2.69 20.27 -13.00
C THR A 413 3.35 20.26 -11.62
N TYR A 414 3.56 19.08 -11.02
CA TYR A 414 4.32 18.91 -9.78
C TYR A 414 5.83 18.76 -10.01
N THR A 415 6.27 18.47 -11.23
CA THR A 415 7.67 18.13 -11.56
C THR A 415 8.42 19.20 -12.38
N GLU A 416 7.71 20.16 -13.00
CA GLU A 416 8.35 21.26 -13.76
C GLU A 416 8.88 22.41 -12.88
N SER A 417 8.52 22.44 -11.59
CA SER A 417 9.01 23.41 -10.62
C SER A 417 10.26 22.89 -9.90
N ASP A 418 11.04 23.76 -9.26
CA ASP A 418 12.15 23.40 -8.34
C ASP A 418 11.66 22.70 -7.04
N TYR A 419 10.49 22.04 -7.13
CA TYR A 419 9.76 21.37 -6.08
C TYR A 419 10.02 19.86 -6.14
N SER A 420 10.19 19.23 -4.99
CA SER A 420 10.38 17.77 -4.90
C SER A 420 9.34 17.20 -3.92
N PRO A 421 8.38 16.40 -4.42
CA PRO A 421 7.32 15.87 -3.58
C PRO A 421 7.81 14.75 -2.66
N ILE A 422 7.32 14.74 -1.42
CA ILE A 422 7.55 13.66 -0.44
C ILE A 422 6.73 12.42 -0.81
N ALA A 423 5.46 12.61 -1.15
CA ALA A 423 4.55 11.53 -1.53
C ALA A 423 4.73 11.15 -3.01
N ARG A 424 4.83 9.85 -3.34
CA ARG A 424 5.10 9.40 -4.73
C ARG A 424 4.21 8.29 -5.30
N PHE A 425 3.51 7.49 -4.48
CA PHE A 425 2.95 6.23 -4.99
C PHE A 425 1.42 6.05 -4.91
N GLY A 426 0.62 7.05 -4.52
CA GLY A 426 -0.85 7.00 -4.66
C GLY A 426 -1.59 5.89 -3.86
N ILE A 427 -0.86 5.04 -3.14
CA ILE A 427 -1.38 3.91 -2.36
C ILE A 427 -1.67 4.26 -0.90
N GLY A 428 -1.19 5.42 -0.42
CA GLY A 428 -1.20 5.78 1.00
C GLY A 428 -2.61 5.96 1.57
N PHE A 429 -3.54 6.55 0.82
CA PHE A 429 -4.92 6.74 1.29
C PHE A 429 -5.63 5.42 1.59
N TRP A 430 -5.45 4.40 0.74
CA TRP A 430 -6.12 3.11 0.91
C TRP A 430 -5.64 2.32 2.14
N SER A 431 -4.44 2.63 2.67
CA SER A 431 -3.91 2.00 3.87
C SER A 431 -4.75 2.26 5.12
N VAL A 432 -5.54 3.34 5.16
CA VAL A 432 -6.39 3.70 6.32
C VAL A 432 -7.46 2.65 6.62
N PHE A 433 -7.85 1.86 5.63
CA PHE A 433 -8.86 0.80 5.80
C PHE A 433 -8.30 -0.45 6.50
N THR A 434 -7.00 -0.46 6.87
CA THR A 434 -6.52 -1.45 7.83
C THR A 434 -7.04 -1.16 9.23
N ILE A 435 -7.20 0.12 9.59
CA ILE A 435 -7.62 0.57 10.93
C ILE A 435 -9.04 1.17 10.98
N SER A 436 -9.66 1.45 9.83
CA SER A 436 -10.98 2.10 9.75
C SER A 436 -11.96 1.38 8.84
N ASP A 437 -13.26 1.54 9.13
CA ASP A 437 -14.35 1.03 8.30
C ASP A 437 -14.82 2.06 7.26
N ILE A 438 -14.77 3.34 7.67
CA ILE A 438 -15.30 4.46 6.91
C ILE A 438 -14.30 5.60 6.96
N ALA A 439 -13.96 6.15 5.80
CA ALA A 439 -13.24 7.42 5.66
C ALA A 439 -14.18 8.47 5.08
N THR A 440 -14.45 9.53 5.85
CA THR A 440 -15.17 10.73 5.40
C THR A 440 -14.16 11.79 5.00
N VAL A 441 -14.16 12.16 3.72
CA VAL A 441 -13.23 13.13 3.16
C VAL A 441 -14.01 14.38 2.82
N SER A 442 -13.62 15.49 3.43
CA SER A 442 -14.10 16.83 3.10
C SER A 442 -12.91 17.64 2.58
N THR A 443 -13.06 18.38 1.48
CA THR A 443 -11.94 19.08 0.84
C THR A 443 -12.39 20.28 0.02
N ALA A 444 -11.53 21.30 -0.06
CA ALA A 444 -11.72 22.46 -0.92
C ALA A 444 -10.38 22.86 -1.57
N ALA A 445 -10.36 22.92 -2.90
CA ALA A 445 -9.18 23.22 -3.71
C ALA A 445 -8.80 24.71 -3.62
N PHE A 446 -7.51 25.01 -3.39
CA PHE A 446 -7.03 26.40 -3.25
C PHE A 446 -6.83 27.13 -4.58
N GLU A 447 -6.69 26.41 -5.70
CA GLU A 447 -6.22 26.96 -6.97
C GLU A 447 -7.10 28.10 -7.50
N ASN A 448 -8.41 28.03 -7.25
CA ASN A 448 -9.38 29.05 -7.68
C ASN A 448 -9.38 30.31 -6.79
N TYR A 449 -8.64 30.30 -5.66
CA TYR A 449 -8.66 31.34 -4.63
C TYR A 449 -7.30 32.03 -4.44
N ARG A 450 -6.34 31.83 -5.34
CA ARG A 450 -5.01 32.49 -5.30
C ARG A 450 -5.16 34.01 -5.30
N GLY A 451 -4.45 34.69 -4.40
CA GLY A 451 -4.54 36.15 -4.22
C GLY A 451 -5.81 36.62 -3.48
N LYS A 452 -6.66 35.70 -3.01
CA LYS A 452 -7.95 36.00 -2.34
C LYS A 452 -8.05 35.27 -0.99
N PRO A 453 -7.31 35.72 0.05
CA PRO A 453 -7.20 34.99 1.30
C PRO A 453 -8.53 34.84 2.06
N ASN A 454 -9.44 35.81 1.97
CA ASN A 454 -10.75 35.73 2.61
C ASN A 454 -11.64 34.65 1.96
N ASP A 455 -11.70 34.63 0.62
CA ASP A 455 -12.47 33.62 -0.12
C ASP A 455 -11.91 32.22 0.13
N ALA A 456 -10.59 32.09 0.33
CA ALA A 456 -9.94 30.82 0.66
C ALA A 456 -10.31 30.28 2.07
N GLN A 457 -10.82 31.13 2.98
CA GLN A 457 -11.31 30.70 4.30
C GLN A 457 -12.77 30.23 4.24
N CYS A 458 -13.52 30.65 3.22
CA CYS A 458 -14.92 30.29 2.99
C CYS A 458 -15.09 29.74 1.56
N ALA A 459 -14.29 28.76 1.20
CA ALA A 459 -14.32 28.14 -0.10
C ALA A 459 -15.48 27.15 -0.21
N ARG A 460 -16.04 27.04 -1.42
CA ARG A 460 -17.00 25.98 -1.75
C ARG A 460 -16.24 24.71 -2.09
N GLY A 461 -16.29 23.74 -1.18
CA GLY A 461 -15.73 22.41 -1.33
C GLY A 461 -16.80 21.34 -1.45
N PHE A 462 -16.39 20.09 -1.20
CA PHE A 462 -17.31 18.96 -1.16
C PHE A 462 -16.85 17.90 -0.15
N GLU A 463 -17.79 17.04 0.25
CA GLU A 463 -17.59 15.90 1.13
C GLU A 463 -18.11 14.61 0.49
N PHE A 464 -17.41 13.50 0.75
CA PHE A 464 -17.82 12.16 0.34
C PHE A 464 -17.27 11.09 1.29
N ASN A 465 -17.89 9.91 1.25
CA ASN A 465 -17.50 8.77 2.07
C ASN A 465 -16.88 7.65 1.22
N VAL A 466 -15.87 6.99 1.77
CA VAL A 466 -15.23 5.82 1.18
C VAL A 466 -15.28 4.67 2.19
N GLN A 467 -15.68 3.48 1.74
CA GLN A 467 -15.84 2.27 2.54
C GLN A 467 -15.37 1.05 1.74
N LEU A 468 -14.66 0.11 2.37
CA LEU A 468 -14.08 -1.04 1.66
C LEU A 468 -15.02 -2.25 1.58
N GLU A 469 -15.72 -2.60 2.69
CA GLU A 469 -16.64 -3.75 2.73
C GLU A 469 -17.69 -3.66 1.60
N ASN A 470 -18.30 -2.48 1.50
CA ASN A 470 -19.25 -2.13 0.46
C ASN A 470 -18.63 -1.14 -0.51
N LEU A 471 -17.46 -1.46 -1.08
CA LEU A 471 -16.85 -0.59 -2.09
C LEU A 471 -17.81 -0.41 -3.27
N LYS A 472 -18.47 0.75 -3.27
CA LYS A 472 -19.49 1.15 -4.23
C LYS A 472 -18.83 1.42 -5.59
N ASP A 473 -19.55 1.12 -6.65
CA ASP A 473 -19.20 1.46 -8.03
C ASP A 473 -19.51 2.93 -8.37
N TYR A 474 -19.80 3.75 -7.36
CA TYR A 474 -20.10 5.17 -7.44
C TYR A 474 -19.62 5.93 -6.19
N THR A 475 -19.57 7.26 -6.29
CA THR A 475 -19.40 8.18 -5.16
C THR A 475 -20.41 9.32 -5.29
N VAL A 476 -20.75 9.95 -4.16
CA VAL A 476 -21.62 11.12 -4.10
C VAL A 476 -20.86 12.27 -3.46
N PHE A 477 -20.68 13.37 -4.20
CA PHE A 477 -20.08 14.59 -3.69
C PHE A 477 -21.18 15.51 -3.14
N ARG A 478 -21.09 15.84 -1.85
CA ARG A 478 -22.01 16.76 -1.19
C ARG A 478 -21.32 18.12 -1.02
N PRO A 479 -21.87 19.23 -1.52
CA PRO A 479 -21.24 20.54 -1.38
C PRO A 479 -21.12 20.93 0.09
N VAL A 480 -19.99 21.52 0.48
CA VAL A 480 -19.74 22.00 1.84
C VAL A 480 -18.93 23.30 1.81
N ASP A 481 -19.31 24.26 2.64
CA ASP A 481 -18.53 25.48 2.82
C ASP A 481 -17.46 25.24 3.89
N ARG A 482 -16.19 25.47 3.52
CA ARG A 482 -15.04 25.25 4.41
C ARG A 482 -13.83 26.05 3.96
N ALA A 483 -12.81 26.16 4.82
CA ALA A 483 -11.52 26.65 4.39
C ALA A 483 -10.85 25.67 3.40
N CYS A 484 -10.06 26.21 2.47
CA CYS A 484 -9.21 25.43 1.57
C CYS A 484 -8.28 24.50 2.34
N GLY A 485 -8.13 23.28 1.85
CA GLY A 485 -7.44 22.18 2.52
C GLY A 485 -8.27 20.91 2.53
N THR A 486 -7.87 19.94 3.34
CA THR A 486 -8.51 18.63 3.43
C THR A 486 -8.75 18.26 4.89
N ASN A 487 -9.89 17.63 5.17
CA ASN A 487 -10.13 16.91 6.42
C ASN A 487 -10.52 15.48 6.09
N ILE A 488 -9.82 14.51 6.66
CA ILE A 488 -10.14 13.09 6.55
C ILE A 488 -10.47 12.60 7.94
N SER A 489 -11.74 12.27 8.17
CA SER A 489 -12.22 11.64 9.40
C SER A 489 -12.37 10.14 9.19
N LEU A 490 -11.69 9.35 10.02
CA LEU A 490 -11.69 7.90 10.00
C LEU A 490 -12.54 7.39 11.16
N LYS A 491 -13.57 6.60 10.86
CA LYS A 491 -14.27 5.79 11.87
C LYS A 491 -13.47 4.50 12.08
N LEU A 492 -12.84 4.37 13.24
CA LEU A 492 -11.96 3.26 13.54
C LEU A 492 -12.75 1.96 13.75
N LYS A 493 -12.14 0.83 13.38
CA LYS A 493 -12.69 -0.50 13.64
C LYS A 493 -12.75 -0.79 15.14
N PRO A 494 -13.71 -1.57 15.64
CA PRO A 494 -13.89 -1.80 17.07
C PRO A 494 -12.68 -2.41 17.81
N ASP A 495 -11.78 -3.09 17.11
CA ASP A 495 -10.58 -3.73 17.65
C ASP A 495 -9.35 -2.80 17.70
N VAL A 496 -9.43 -1.60 17.15
CA VAL A 496 -8.32 -0.63 17.14
C VAL A 496 -8.32 0.19 18.42
N VAL A 497 -7.22 0.13 19.17
CA VAL A 497 -7.04 0.92 20.40
C VAL A 497 -6.44 2.28 20.05
N ILE A 498 -7.15 3.37 20.39
CA ILE A 498 -6.75 4.75 20.08
C ILE A 498 -5.36 5.10 20.65
N ASP A 499 -5.06 4.65 21.86
CA ASP A 499 -3.80 4.97 22.54
C ASP A 499 -2.61 4.33 21.83
N ASP A 500 -2.78 3.11 21.33
CA ASP A 500 -1.74 2.38 20.60
C ASP A 500 -1.44 3.06 19.26
N ILE A 501 -2.47 3.48 18.51
CA ILE A 501 -2.27 4.20 17.24
C ILE A 501 -1.72 5.62 17.46
N TYR A 502 -2.08 6.29 18.55
CA TYR A 502 -1.50 7.59 18.93
C TYR A 502 0.00 7.46 19.18
N ILE A 503 0.40 6.51 20.03
CA ILE A 503 1.81 6.25 20.36
C ILE A 503 2.57 5.80 19.11
N ALA A 504 1.98 4.91 18.30
CA ALA A 504 2.58 4.43 17.07
C ALA A 504 2.82 5.59 16.07
N LEU A 505 1.82 6.44 15.82
CA LEU A 505 1.98 7.62 14.96
C LEU A 505 3.08 8.55 15.48
N LYS A 506 3.06 8.87 16.78
CA LYS A 506 4.07 9.73 17.40
C LYS A 506 5.49 9.20 17.22
N ASN A 507 5.68 7.89 17.37
CA ASN A 507 6.99 7.25 17.17
C ASN A 507 7.47 7.31 15.71
N GLN A 508 6.56 7.43 14.74
CA GLN A 508 6.86 7.56 13.32
C GLN A 508 7.23 8.99 12.89
N ILE A 509 7.06 9.99 13.76
CA ILE A 509 7.32 11.40 13.45
C ILE A 509 8.42 11.94 14.36
N LEU A 510 9.54 12.35 13.78
CA LEU A 510 10.66 12.95 14.51
C LEU A 510 10.47 14.46 14.70
N CYS A 511 10.09 15.12 13.61
CA CYS A 511 9.73 16.53 13.51
C CYS A 511 8.79 16.66 12.30
N SER A 512 8.33 17.86 11.96
CA SER A 512 7.47 18.04 10.80
C SER A 512 7.83 19.30 10.03
N MET A 513 8.01 19.22 8.70
CA MET A 513 8.31 20.40 7.87
C MET A 513 7.22 21.49 7.91
N VAL A 514 6.05 21.16 8.46
CA VAL A 514 4.90 22.04 8.68
C VAL A 514 4.47 21.88 10.15
N PRO A 515 4.08 22.95 10.86
CA PRO A 515 3.50 22.83 12.20
C PRO A 515 2.44 21.73 12.27
N LEU A 516 2.68 20.74 13.13
CA LEU A 516 1.82 19.58 13.30
C LEU A 516 1.36 19.49 14.74
N THR A 517 0.05 19.43 14.96
CA THR A 517 -0.54 19.25 16.29
C THR A 517 -1.17 17.87 16.38
N LEU A 518 -0.78 17.08 17.39
CA LEU A 518 -1.47 15.86 17.78
C LEU A 518 -2.38 16.17 18.97
N GLU A 519 -3.63 15.77 18.91
CA GLU A 519 -4.62 16.05 19.95
C GLU A 519 -5.24 14.74 20.42
N LEU A 520 -5.16 14.44 21.72
CA LEU A 520 -5.80 13.27 22.34
C LEU A 520 -6.70 13.73 23.49
N ASP A 521 -8.01 13.57 23.31
CA ASP A 521 -9.04 14.02 24.25
C ASP A 521 -8.87 15.48 24.69
N GLY A 522 -8.63 16.37 23.72
CA GLY A 522 -8.44 17.81 23.94
C GLY A 522 -7.06 18.22 24.47
N ASN A 523 -6.17 17.26 24.77
CA ASN A 523 -4.77 17.58 25.10
C ASN A 523 -3.97 17.71 23.81
N GLU A 524 -3.49 18.92 23.53
CA GLU A 524 -2.66 19.21 22.36
C GLU A 524 -1.17 18.99 22.67
N GLU A 525 -0.50 18.24 21.78
CA GLU A 525 0.94 18.10 21.72
C GLU A 525 1.42 18.62 20.36
N ARG A 526 2.26 19.65 20.39
CA ARG A 526 2.82 20.25 19.17
C ARG A 526 4.12 19.54 18.79
N ILE A 527 4.17 19.05 17.56
CA ILE A 527 5.39 18.54 16.93
C ILE A 527 6.08 19.70 16.23
N GLU A 528 7.29 20.00 16.68
CA GLU A 528 8.10 21.10 16.17
C GLU A 528 8.71 20.81 14.79
N VAL A 529 9.09 21.89 14.11
CA VAL A 529 9.72 21.83 12.78
C VAL A 529 11.16 21.35 12.85
N GLU A 530 11.84 21.70 13.93
CA GLU A 530 13.21 21.28 14.17
C GLU A 530 13.27 19.88 14.77
N VAL A 531 14.41 19.23 14.55
CA VAL A 531 14.75 17.99 15.21
C VAL A 531 14.74 18.18 16.75
N PRO A 532 14.20 17.25 17.54
CA PRO A 532 14.19 17.35 19.00
C PRO A 532 15.60 17.38 19.58
N ASP A 533 15.78 18.19 20.63
CA ASP A 533 17.04 18.28 21.36
C ASP A 533 17.38 16.98 22.09
N VAL A 534 18.68 16.71 22.22
CA VAL A 534 19.19 15.64 23.08
C VAL A 534 19.36 16.19 24.50
N ASN A 535 18.49 15.78 25.41
CA ASN A 535 18.48 16.24 26.81
C ASN A 535 18.87 15.11 27.79
N GLU A 536 19.03 15.46 29.07
CA GLU A 536 19.38 14.49 30.12
C GLU A 536 18.31 13.42 30.32
N GLU A 537 17.05 13.73 30.07
CA GLU A 537 15.94 12.78 30.12
C GLU A 537 16.11 11.69 29.07
N LEU A 538 16.42 12.07 27.83
CA LEU A 538 16.68 11.13 26.75
C LEU A 538 17.95 10.28 27.00
N LEU A 539 18.99 10.87 27.59
CA LEU A 539 20.26 10.18 27.83
C LEU A 539 20.27 9.28 29.08
N PHE A 540 19.57 9.67 30.15
CA PHE A 540 19.65 8.98 31.44
C PHE A 540 18.29 8.52 31.99
N GLY A 541 17.16 9.07 31.54
CA GLY A 541 15.80 8.86 32.05
C GLY A 541 15.70 8.62 33.56
N VAL A 542 15.42 7.38 34.00
CA VAL A 542 15.30 7.04 35.43
C VAL A 542 16.62 7.18 36.20
N ARG A 543 17.76 7.12 35.50
CA ARG A 543 19.13 7.24 36.06
C ARG A 543 19.64 8.69 36.14
N ARG A 544 18.83 9.70 35.83
CA ARG A 544 19.22 11.13 35.90
C ARG A 544 19.82 11.53 37.24
N GLN A 545 19.21 11.12 38.35
CA GLN A 545 19.73 11.43 39.70
C GLN A 545 21.11 10.82 39.94
N LYS A 546 21.33 9.59 39.46
CA LYS A 546 22.64 8.93 39.53
C LYS A 546 23.67 9.67 38.67
N ALA A 547 23.30 10.09 37.46
CA ALA A 547 24.18 10.86 36.59
C ALA A 547 24.62 12.18 37.24
N SER A 548 23.69 12.91 37.83
CA SER A 548 23.97 14.15 38.55
C SER A 548 24.87 13.93 39.77
N SER A 549 24.68 12.84 40.54
CA SER A 549 25.54 12.53 41.69
C SER A 549 27.00 12.21 41.32
N LEU A 550 27.25 11.86 40.06
CA LEU A 550 28.59 11.54 39.52
C LEU A 550 29.22 12.73 38.76
N ASP A 551 28.63 13.92 38.83
CA ASP A 551 29.02 15.12 38.08
C ASP A 551 29.13 14.87 36.56
N ILE A 552 28.24 14.04 36.03
CA ILE A 552 28.15 13.79 34.59
C ILE A 552 27.43 14.96 33.92
N LYS A 553 28.08 15.54 32.92
CA LYS A 553 27.62 16.68 32.12
C LYS A 553 27.19 16.20 30.73
N VAL A 554 26.34 16.98 30.07
CA VAL A 554 25.90 16.71 28.69
C VAL A 554 26.34 17.85 27.78
N PHE A 555 27.24 17.56 26.86
CA PHE A 555 27.55 18.45 25.73
C PHE A 555 26.45 18.32 24.70
N LYS A 556 25.94 19.45 24.19
CA LYS A 556 24.89 19.49 23.16
C LYS A 556 25.43 20.22 21.94
N PHE A 557 25.16 19.66 20.76
CA PHE A 557 25.52 20.28 19.49
C PHE A 557 24.33 20.28 18.55
N HIS A 558 24.16 21.37 17.82
CA HIS A 558 23.16 21.52 16.78
C HIS A 558 23.78 22.20 15.56
N GLU A 559 23.54 21.63 14.39
CA GLU A 559 23.81 22.31 13.14
C GLU A 559 22.80 21.94 12.06
N THR A 560 22.41 22.92 11.26
CA THR A 560 21.50 22.77 10.12
C THR A 560 22.14 23.33 8.86
N THR A 561 22.20 22.52 7.81
CA THR A 561 22.57 22.89 6.45
C THR A 561 21.30 22.99 5.59
N PRO A 562 21.37 23.45 4.33
CA PRO A 562 20.22 23.44 3.42
C PRO A 562 19.62 22.05 3.16
N LYS A 563 20.36 20.96 3.43
CA LYS A 563 19.94 19.58 3.13
C LYS A 563 19.72 18.72 4.38
N ALA A 564 20.39 19.02 5.48
CA ALA A 564 20.43 18.16 6.66
C ALA A 564 20.38 18.97 7.95
N SER A 565 19.73 18.44 8.97
CA SER A 565 19.79 18.94 10.35
C SER A 565 20.27 17.82 11.26
N LEU A 566 21.24 18.12 12.13
CA LEU A 566 21.80 17.20 13.12
C LEU A 566 21.73 17.85 14.50
N LYS A 567 21.22 17.10 15.48
CA LYS A 567 21.37 17.39 16.90
C LYS A 567 21.96 16.17 17.59
N PHE A 568 23.01 16.35 18.38
CA PHE A 568 23.55 15.26 19.18
C PHE A 568 23.93 15.72 20.58
N GLY A 569 23.99 14.77 21.51
CA GLY A 569 24.46 15.00 22.86
C GLY A 569 25.43 13.93 23.32
N LEU A 570 26.49 14.35 24.02
CA LEU A 570 27.52 13.47 24.60
C LEU A 570 27.56 13.65 26.12
N ALA A 571 27.43 12.56 26.86
CA ALA A 571 27.61 12.50 28.29
C ALA A 571 29.10 12.36 28.62
N TYR A 572 29.63 13.23 29.47
CA TYR A 572 31.04 13.26 29.85
C TYR A 572 31.23 13.76 31.27
N ARG A 573 32.39 13.50 31.86
CA ARG A 573 32.84 14.12 33.12
C ARG A 573 34.15 14.87 32.88
N MET A 574 34.51 15.78 33.77
CA MET A 574 35.84 16.40 33.80
C MET A 574 36.75 15.68 34.80
N GLU A 575 37.93 15.28 34.37
CA GLU A 575 38.98 14.69 35.19
C GLU A 575 40.32 15.30 34.80
N ASN A 576 41.05 15.88 35.76
CA ASN A 576 42.30 16.62 35.52
C ASN A 576 42.19 17.69 34.40
N ASN A 577 41.10 18.46 34.40
CA ASN A 577 40.75 19.47 33.39
C ASN A 577 40.52 18.94 31.96
N LYS A 578 40.43 17.62 31.76
CA LYS A 578 40.11 16.99 30.48
C LYS A 578 38.80 16.23 30.55
N ALA A 579 38.15 16.03 29.41
CA ALA A 579 36.95 15.21 29.34
C ALA A 579 37.28 13.71 29.49
N THR A 580 36.36 12.96 30.10
CA THR A 580 36.35 11.49 30.10
C THR A 580 34.93 10.97 29.82
N PHE A 581 34.86 9.84 29.10
CA PHE A 581 33.67 9.03 28.88
C PHE A 581 33.56 7.88 29.88
N THR A 582 34.06 8.10 31.09
CA THR A 582 33.84 7.22 32.24
C THR A 582 32.83 7.82 33.21
N SER A 583 31.98 6.98 33.79
CA SER A 583 31.03 7.38 34.83
C SER A 583 31.69 7.45 36.21
N GLU A 584 32.64 6.56 36.45
CA GLU A 584 33.55 6.47 37.60
C GLU A 584 34.92 6.04 37.05
N PRO A 585 36.05 6.26 37.75
CA PRO A 585 37.35 5.75 37.30
C PRO A 585 37.27 4.27 36.88
N ASN A 586 37.68 3.97 35.63
CA ASN A 586 37.61 2.65 35.00
C ASN A 586 36.20 2.05 34.79
N LYS A 587 35.12 2.84 34.92
CA LYS A 587 33.75 2.39 34.60
C LYS A 587 33.18 3.17 33.42
N SER A 588 32.77 2.45 32.38
CA SER A 588 32.15 3.01 31.17
C SER A 588 30.97 3.96 31.47
N MET A 589 30.82 5.03 30.67
CA MET A 589 29.63 5.90 30.68
C MET A 589 28.34 5.12 30.41
N PHE A 590 28.44 4.03 29.63
CA PHE A 590 27.33 3.14 29.29
C PHE A 590 26.58 2.60 30.53
N ASN A 591 27.26 2.47 31.67
CA ASN A 591 26.67 1.97 32.92
C ASN A 591 25.64 2.92 33.55
N VAL A 592 25.65 4.20 33.19
CA VAL A 592 24.75 5.24 33.74
C VAL A 592 23.74 5.73 32.70
N MET A 593 23.97 5.45 31.42
CA MET A 593 22.98 5.63 30.36
C MET A 593 21.81 4.66 30.55
N GLU A 594 20.59 5.09 30.24
CA GLU A 594 19.37 4.27 30.30
C GLU A 594 19.11 3.54 28.98
N GLY A 595 18.43 2.39 28.99
CA GLY A 595 17.99 1.70 27.78
C GLY A 595 19.13 1.04 26.99
N HIS A 596 19.16 -0.29 26.99
CA HIS A 596 20.00 -1.03 26.06
C HIS A 596 19.34 -1.01 24.67
N GLY A 597 19.92 -0.31 23.69
CA GLY A 597 19.63 -0.58 22.27
C GLY A 597 19.33 0.61 21.35
N MET A 598 19.25 0.27 20.06
CA MET A 598 19.12 1.10 18.85
C MET A 598 17.98 2.14 18.81
N HIS A 599 17.19 2.31 19.88
CA HIS A 599 15.99 3.16 19.91
C HIS A 599 16.22 4.64 20.19
N ARG A 600 17.48 5.06 20.48
CA ARG A 600 17.79 6.47 20.78
C ARG A 600 18.16 7.30 19.56
N GLN A 601 18.80 6.69 18.56
CA GLN A 601 19.07 7.39 17.32
C GLN A 601 17.80 7.43 16.49
N ARG A 602 17.40 8.65 16.10
CA ARG A 602 16.27 8.85 15.22
C ARG A 602 16.75 9.55 13.96
N SER A 603 16.49 8.91 12.85
CA SER A 603 16.72 9.47 11.52
C SER A 603 15.39 9.69 10.82
N ALA A 604 15.30 10.79 10.10
CA ALA A 604 14.11 11.14 9.37
C ALA A 604 14.43 11.75 8.00
N ILE A 605 13.44 11.67 7.10
CA ILE A 605 13.40 12.45 5.87
C ILE A 605 12.16 13.31 5.93
N CYS A 606 12.34 14.62 5.82
CA CYS A 606 11.28 15.62 5.92
C CYS A 606 10.44 15.46 7.21
N GLY A 607 11.08 15.01 8.30
CA GLY A 607 10.47 14.82 9.60
C GLY A 607 9.90 13.43 9.88
N PHE A 608 9.67 12.62 8.85
CA PHE A 608 9.15 11.26 9.01
C PHE A 608 10.28 10.27 9.25
N SER A 609 10.12 9.45 10.29
CA SER A 609 11.15 8.50 10.72
C SER A 609 11.42 7.45 9.65
N VAL A 610 12.70 7.22 9.38
CA VAL A 610 13.22 6.25 8.41
C VAL A 610 14.56 5.77 8.94
N PRO A 611 14.81 4.45 9.06
CA PRO A 611 16.06 3.93 9.60
C PRO A 611 17.23 4.23 8.64
N ILE A 612 18.13 5.11 9.05
CA ILE A 612 19.38 5.42 8.33
C ILE A 612 20.52 5.22 9.33
N ARG A 613 21.49 4.39 8.97
CA ARG A 613 22.70 4.22 9.77
C ARG A 613 23.82 5.03 9.14
N VAL A 614 24.43 5.91 9.93
CA VAL A 614 25.66 6.59 9.53
C VAL A 614 26.81 5.74 10.05
N SER A 615 27.58 5.16 9.13
CA SER A 615 28.80 4.43 9.48
C SER A 615 29.96 5.39 9.73
N SER A 616 31.00 4.88 10.40
CA SER A 616 32.33 5.51 10.43
C SER A 616 32.38 6.82 11.23
N PHE A 617 31.73 6.87 12.41
CA PHE A 617 32.06 7.92 13.38
C PHE A 617 33.41 7.61 14.06
N CYS A 618 34.15 8.65 14.44
CA CYS A 618 35.43 8.50 15.16
C CYS A 618 35.29 7.93 16.58
N ILE A 619 34.07 7.88 17.13
CA ILE A 619 33.74 7.30 18.45
C ILE A 619 32.43 6.51 18.38
N ASP A 620 32.24 5.57 19.31
CA ASP A 620 30.98 4.85 19.50
C ASP A 620 29.92 5.75 20.18
N VAL A 621 29.32 6.65 19.40
CA VAL A 621 28.39 7.69 19.89
C VAL A 621 27.30 7.12 20.79
N LEU A 622 26.71 5.97 20.44
CA LEU A 622 25.59 5.37 21.19
C LEU A 622 25.97 4.84 22.58
N ARG A 623 27.27 4.72 22.89
CA ARG A 623 27.77 4.29 24.19
C ARG A 623 28.02 5.43 25.17
N VAL A 624 28.10 6.64 24.64
CA VAL A 624 28.43 7.86 25.40
C VAL A 624 27.42 8.98 25.15
N GLY A 625 26.40 8.76 24.32
CA GLY A 625 25.50 9.79 23.87
C GLY A 625 24.41 9.28 22.93
N THR A 626 23.81 10.21 22.18
CA THR A 626 22.90 9.89 21.08
C THR A 626 22.78 11.06 20.11
N TYR A 627 22.15 10.83 18.97
CA TYR A 627 21.95 11.83 17.93
C TYR A 627 20.63 11.64 17.20
N HIS A 628 20.07 12.77 16.77
CA HIS A 628 18.91 12.84 15.90
C HIS A 628 19.29 13.57 14.62
N MET A 629 18.82 13.07 13.47
CA MET A 629 19.10 13.65 12.17
C MET A 629 17.87 13.69 11.28
N ASN A 630 17.74 14.75 10.49
CA ASN A 630 16.66 14.88 9.52
C ASN A 630 17.18 15.44 8.19
N SER A 631 16.79 14.80 7.08
CA SER A 631 16.96 15.40 5.77
C SER A 631 15.85 16.40 5.51
N LEU A 632 16.19 17.61 5.10
CA LEU A 632 15.21 18.68 4.80
C LEU A 632 14.66 18.61 3.37
N THR A 633 15.09 17.62 2.58
CA THR A 633 14.66 17.41 1.20
C THR A 633 14.46 15.94 0.89
N PRO A 634 13.39 15.54 0.16
CA PRO A 634 13.21 14.17 -0.29
C PRO A 634 13.95 13.90 -1.61
N LYS A 635 14.65 14.88 -2.19
CA LYS A 635 15.20 14.82 -3.54
C LYS A 635 16.27 13.73 -3.66
N GLY A 636 16.03 12.78 -4.56
CA GLY A 636 16.95 11.69 -4.88
C GLY A 636 16.84 10.46 -3.99
N PHE A 637 16.05 10.50 -2.91
CA PHE A 637 15.80 9.31 -2.09
C PHE A 637 14.80 8.37 -2.77
N GLU A 638 15.06 7.07 -2.62
CA GLU A 638 14.18 6.00 -3.08
C GLU A 638 13.80 5.13 -1.90
N PHE A 639 12.50 4.88 -1.74
CA PHE A 639 11.97 4.08 -0.66
C PHE A 639 11.68 2.66 -1.15
N SER A 640 11.81 1.69 -0.24
CA SER A 640 11.23 0.36 -0.43
C SER A 640 9.72 0.46 -0.68
N ILE A 641 9.13 -0.57 -1.30
CA ILE A 641 7.67 -0.61 -1.59
C ILE A 641 6.84 -0.41 -0.32
N ASP A 642 7.33 -0.94 0.82
CA ASP A 642 6.71 -0.82 2.13
C ASP A 642 7.00 0.48 2.89
N ARG A 643 7.86 1.35 2.34
CA ARG A 643 8.26 2.65 2.89
C ARG A 643 8.85 2.63 4.30
N GLN A 644 9.38 1.48 4.73
CA GLN A 644 10.10 1.35 5.99
C GLN A 644 11.61 1.49 5.82
N GLN A 645 12.14 1.30 4.62
CA GLN A 645 13.57 1.38 4.35
C GLN A 645 13.85 2.27 3.15
N LEU A 646 15.09 2.76 3.08
CA LEU A 646 15.61 3.39 1.89
C LEU A 646 16.35 2.37 1.06
N ASN A 647 16.18 2.48 -0.26
CA ASN A 647 17.02 1.76 -1.19
C ASN A 647 18.37 2.49 -1.26
N ASN A 648 19.45 1.73 -1.12
CA ASN A 648 20.81 2.25 -1.23
C ASN A 648 21.01 2.97 -2.55
N ASN A 649 21.20 4.29 -2.49
CA ASN A 649 21.42 5.11 -3.67
C ASN A 649 22.40 6.28 -3.41
N ALA A 650 22.68 7.07 -4.46
CA ALA A 650 23.65 8.16 -4.36
C ALA A 650 23.22 9.27 -3.38
N ALA A 651 21.91 9.53 -3.24
CA ALA A 651 21.39 10.56 -2.35
C ALA A 651 21.53 10.17 -0.88
N GLU A 652 21.23 8.91 -0.54
CA GLU A 652 21.43 8.38 0.81
C GLU A 652 22.92 8.44 1.20
N LYS A 653 23.81 8.04 0.29
CA LYS A 653 25.26 8.12 0.53
C LYS A 653 25.71 9.57 0.76
N GLN A 654 25.27 10.51 -0.09
CA GLN A 654 25.62 11.92 0.09
C GLN A 654 25.11 12.48 1.43
N TYR A 655 23.88 12.13 1.82
CA TYR A 655 23.29 12.58 3.08
C TYR A 655 24.02 12.00 4.30
N THR A 656 24.34 10.71 4.29
CA THR A 656 25.11 10.08 5.38
C THR A 656 26.52 10.65 5.49
N ASP A 657 27.17 10.98 4.37
CA ASP A 657 28.46 11.67 4.34
C ASP A 657 28.35 13.10 4.94
N GLU A 658 27.30 13.84 4.60
CA GLU A 658 27.03 15.18 5.13
C GLU A 658 26.81 15.16 6.64
N VAL A 659 25.93 14.27 7.14
CA VAL A 659 25.68 14.11 8.57
C VAL A 659 26.95 13.67 9.31
N ARG A 660 27.75 12.77 8.72
CA ARG A 660 29.03 12.36 9.29
C ARG A 660 29.96 13.56 9.48
N ASN A 661 30.08 14.43 8.49
CA ASN A 661 30.92 15.61 8.59
C ASN A 661 30.42 16.61 9.63
N LEU A 662 29.10 16.81 9.74
CA LEU A 662 28.49 17.64 10.79
C LEU A 662 28.78 17.09 12.19
N PHE A 663 28.68 15.78 12.38
CA PHE A 663 29.02 15.15 13.66
C PHE A 663 30.49 15.43 14.05
N HIS A 664 31.43 15.20 13.14
CA HIS A 664 32.86 15.42 13.41
C HIS A 664 33.20 16.90 13.63
N LYS A 665 32.47 17.84 13.00
CA LYS A 665 32.56 19.27 13.31
C LYS A 665 32.11 19.56 14.74
N GLY A 666 30.99 18.99 15.17
CA GLY A 666 30.52 19.11 16.54
C GLY A 666 31.44 18.46 17.56
N TYR A 667 32.01 17.29 17.25
CA TYR A 667 32.96 16.61 18.13
C TYR A 667 34.25 17.42 18.32
N ARG A 668 34.77 18.08 17.27
CA ARG A 668 35.87 19.06 17.44
C ARG A 668 35.49 20.21 18.36
N SER A 669 34.24 20.67 18.30
CA SER A 669 33.76 21.74 19.17
C SER A 669 33.70 21.28 20.63
N PHE A 670 33.23 20.06 20.88
CA PHE A 670 33.29 19.39 22.19
C PHE A 670 34.72 19.37 22.72
N LEU A 671 35.64 18.75 21.98
CA LEU A 671 37.04 18.58 22.39
C LEU A 671 37.72 19.92 22.69
N LYS A 672 37.47 20.96 21.89
CA LYS A 672 38.02 22.30 22.13
C LYS A 672 37.41 22.95 23.37
N SER A 673 36.10 22.80 23.59
CA SER A 673 35.41 23.36 24.76
C SER A 673 35.80 22.70 26.09
N THR A 674 36.32 21.47 26.04
CA THR A 674 36.77 20.72 27.22
C THR A 674 38.29 20.62 27.32
N GLU A 675 39.04 21.45 26.59
CA GLU A 675 40.52 21.43 26.57
C GLU A 675 41.11 20.03 26.29
N SER A 676 40.41 19.23 25.49
CA SER A 676 40.69 17.81 25.20
C SER A 676 41.11 17.57 23.76
N TYR A 677 41.40 18.63 22.99
CA TYR A 677 41.76 18.56 21.58
C TYR A 677 43.27 18.33 21.39
N ASP A 678 43.75 17.18 21.87
CA ASP A 678 45.10 16.67 21.68
C ASP A 678 45.08 15.15 21.39
N PRO A 679 46.07 14.59 20.67
CA PRO A 679 46.03 13.19 20.25
C PRO A 679 45.90 12.17 21.39
N GLU A 680 46.51 12.44 22.54
CA GLU A 680 46.49 11.53 23.70
C GLU A 680 45.08 11.44 24.31
N THR A 681 44.46 12.59 24.50
CA THR A 681 43.12 12.67 25.08
C THR A 681 42.07 12.12 24.13
N ILE A 682 42.20 12.42 22.83
CA ILE A 682 41.30 11.86 21.81
C ILE A 682 41.40 10.34 21.78
N HIS A 683 42.62 9.78 21.75
CA HIS A 683 42.80 8.33 21.79
C HIS A 683 42.17 7.71 23.05
N THR A 684 42.33 8.36 24.20
CA THR A 684 41.73 7.91 25.47
C THR A 684 40.20 7.91 25.39
N LEU A 685 39.59 9.01 24.93
CA LEU A 685 38.15 9.11 24.73
C LEU A 685 37.60 8.07 23.74
N GLN A 686 38.34 7.78 22.66
CA GLN A 686 37.96 6.74 21.69
C GLN A 686 37.87 5.37 22.38
N ASN A 687 38.87 5.01 23.19
CA ASN A 687 38.88 3.75 23.92
C ASN A 687 37.79 3.70 25.01
N GLU A 688 37.60 4.79 25.75
CA GLU A 688 36.55 4.88 26.77
C GLU A 688 35.15 4.74 26.16
N ALA A 689 34.89 5.37 25.01
CA ALA A 689 33.63 5.22 24.28
C ALA A 689 33.42 3.79 23.79
N ALA A 690 34.48 3.09 23.41
CA ALA A 690 34.45 1.71 22.92
C ALA A 690 34.44 0.66 24.06
N SER A 691 34.54 1.06 25.33
CA SER A 691 34.54 0.15 26.48
C SER A 691 33.24 -0.68 26.60
N ASN A 692 33.32 -1.84 27.27
CA ASN A 692 32.20 -2.80 27.42
C ASN A 692 31.65 -3.33 26.09
N GLY A 693 32.53 -3.70 25.16
CA GLY A 693 32.20 -4.39 23.91
C GLY A 693 31.89 -3.50 22.71
N GLY A 694 32.30 -2.22 22.73
CA GLY A 694 32.25 -1.31 21.58
C GLY A 694 33.45 -1.44 20.67
N ASN A 695 34.59 -1.81 21.24
CA ASN A 695 35.81 -2.11 20.53
C ASN A 695 35.72 -3.48 19.83
N VAL A 696 34.85 -3.59 18.82
CA VAL A 696 34.80 -4.76 17.93
C VAL A 696 35.96 -4.63 16.95
N TYR A 697 37.12 -5.09 17.39
CA TYR A 697 38.32 -5.33 16.57
C TYR A 697 38.25 -6.75 15.99
N ASP A 698 38.85 -7.00 14.81
CA ASP A 698 38.72 -8.23 13.99
C ASP A 698 37.66 -8.21 12.87
N THR A 699 36.83 -7.16 12.79
CA THR A 699 35.89 -6.96 11.68
C THR A 699 36.52 -6.14 10.55
N PHE A 700 36.16 -6.47 9.32
CA PHE A 700 36.55 -5.69 8.15
C PHE A 700 35.97 -4.27 8.21
N THR A 701 36.83 -3.27 7.98
CA THR A 701 36.53 -1.84 8.11
C THR A 701 36.25 -1.17 6.75
N SER A 702 36.32 -1.91 5.64
CA SER A 702 35.99 -1.40 4.30
C SER A 702 36.74 -0.10 3.96
N SER A 703 36.01 0.96 3.58
CA SER A 703 36.59 2.25 3.19
C SER A 703 36.75 3.22 4.37
N GLU A 704 36.61 2.76 5.62
CA GLU A 704 36.66 3.62 6.81
C GLU A 704 37.97 4.41 6.92
N LEU A 705 39.13 3.79 6.68
CA LEU A 705 40.42 4.47 6.75
C LEU A 705 40.48 5.64 5.77
N ALA A 706 40.08 5.42 4.51
CA ALA A 706 40.10 6.45 3.48
C ALA A 706 39.13 7.58 3.78
N ILE A 707 37.92 7.25 4.27
CA ILE A 707 36.92 8.23 4.69
C ILE A 707 37.45 9.08 5.85
N ALA A 708 38.05 8.44 6.86
CA ALA A 708 38.61 9.11 8.02
C ALA A 708 39.79 10.01 7.63
N TYR A 709 40.74 9.49 6.85
CA TYR A 709 41.91 10.24 6.39
C TYR A 709 41.52 11.46 5.56
N GLN A 710 40.46 11.35 4.73
CA GLN A 710 39.98 12.45 3.92
C GLN A 710 39.21 13.52 4.72
N ASN A 711 38.36 13.12 5.68
CA ASN A 711 37.37 14.02 6.28
C ASN A 711 37.68 14.44 7.73
N TYR A 712 38.34 13.57 8.49
CA TYR A 712 38.63 13.78 9.90
C TYR A 712 39.92 13.12 10.39
N PRO A 713 41.06 13.32 9.69
CA PRO A 713 42.31 12.64 10.04
C PRO A 713 42.82 13.03 11.44
N ASP A 714 42.47 14.22 11.92
CA ASP A 714 42.80 14.76 13.24
C ASP A 714 42.05 14.09 14.40
N LEU A 715 40.95 13.36 14.13
CA LEU A 715 40.08 12.77 15.15
C LEU A 715 40.28 11.27 15.34
N ILE A 716 41.12 10.64 14.52
CA ILE A 716 41.55 9.25 14.72
C ILE A 716 42.98 9.28 15.25
N CYS A 717 43.13 8.99 16.54
CA CYS A 717 44.42 9.06 17.22
C CYS A 717 44.88 7.66 17.66
N ASN A 718 46.17 7.40 17.44
CA ASN A 718 46.80 6.12 17.63
C ASN A 718 47.91 6.24 18.67
N LYS A 719 48.01 5.25 19.56
CA LYS A 719 49.11 5.12 20.50
C LYS A 719 50.15 4.17 19.94
N LEU A 720 51.31 4.69 19.56
CA LEU A 720 52.47 3.89 19.15
C LEU A 720 53.44 3.76 20.32
N THR A 721 53.59 2.54 20.84
CA THR A 721 54.60 2.25 21.87
C THR A 721 55.88 1.76 21.21
N PRO A 722 57.01 2.49 21.26
CA PRO A 722 58.25 2.05 20.63
C PRO A 722 58.79 0.77 21.28
N VAL A 723 59.42 -0.10 20.50
CA VAL A 723 60.08 -1.30 20.99
C VAL A 723 61.54 -1.27 20.58
N GLU A 724 62.44 -1.23 21.57
CA GLU A 724 63.88 -1.32 21.35
C GLU A 724 64.43 -2.64 21.92
N PRO A 725 65.54 -3.19 21.36
CA PRO A 725 66.09 -4.47 21.80
C PRO A 725 66.45 -4.56 23.29
N THR A 726 66.67 -3.43 23.96
CA THR A 726 67.16 -3.35 25.35
C THR A 726 66.32 -2.48 26.27
N SER A 727 65.26 -1.80 25.79
CA SER A 727 64.44 -0.92 26.62
C SER A 727 63.46 -1.71 27.49
N ARG A 728 63.19 -1.21 28.71
CA ARG A 728 62.17 -1.77 29.60
C ARG A 728 60.79 -1.34 29.11
N LEU A 729 59.78 -2.20 29.30
CA LEU A 729 58.39 -1.90 28.97
C LEU A 729 57.92 -0.56 29.55
N GLN A 730 58.25 -0.28 30.81
CA GLN A 730 57.87 0.98 31.48
C GLN A 730 58.44 2.20 30.77
N ASP A 731 59.71 2.16 30.37
CA ASP A 731 60.37 3.25 29.65
C ASP A 731 59.73 3.46 28.27
N SER A 732 59.40 2.36 27.57
CA SER A 732 58.72 2.41 26.28
C SER A 732 57.29 2.94 26.36
N VAL A 733 56.54 2.58 27.42
CA VAL A 733 55.19 3.12 27.68
C VAL A 733 55.24 4.62 27.96
N MET A 734 56.25 5.10 28.71
CA MET A 734 56.46 6.53 28.95
C MET A 734 56.85 7.29 27.67
N ASN A 735 57.52 6.61 26.73
CA ASN A 735 57.91 7.15 25.43
C ASN A 735 56.89 6.87 24.31
N ALA A 736 55.67 6.43 24.65
CA ALA A 736 54.63 6.19 23.67
C ALA A 736 54.25 7.49 22.95
N LYS A 737 54.07 7.42 21.64
CA LYS A 737 53.65 8.54 20.80
C LYS A 737 52.15 8.46 20.56
N PHE A 738 51.44 9.53 20.86
CA PHE A 738 50.06 9.71 20.45
C PHE A 738 50.03 10.58 19.20
N ILE A 739 49.52 10.03 18.11
CA ILE A 739 49.58 10.66 16.80
C ILE A 739 48.26 10.49 16.05
N ASN A 740 47.87 11.52 15.31
CA ASN A 740 46.69 11.47 14.45
C ASN A 740 46.98 10.75 13.11
N LEU A 741 45.97 10.55 12.26
CA LEU A 741 46.16 9.85 10.99
C LEU A 741 47.04 10.62 9.99
N THR A 742 47.05 11.95 10.03
CA THR A 742 47.92 12.75 9.16
C THR A 742 49.38 12.49 9.52
N GLU A 743 49.71 12.59 10.81
CA GLU A 743 51.06 12.32 11.32
C GLU A 743 51.46 10.86 11.12
N LEU A 744 50.54 9.91 11.33
CA LEU A 744 50.81 8.48 11.16
C LEU A 744 51.18 8.13 9.71
N ALA A 745 50.55 8.78 8.72
CA ALA A 745 50.85 8.54 7.31
C ALA A 745 52.26 9.01 6.90
N ASP A 746 52.86 9.93 7.64
CA ASP A 746 54.20 10.47 7.40
C ASP A 746 55.31 9.72 8.17
N ILE A 747 54.94 8.77 9.03
CA ILE A 747 55.89 8.01 9.85
C ILE A 747 56.24 6.68 9.17
N GLU A 748 57.54 6.38 9.14
CA GLU A 748 58.03 5.05 8.79
C GLU A 748 58.14 4.14 10.01
N GLY A 749 57.77 2.87 9.83
CA GLY A 749 57.95 1.86 10.84
C GLY A 749 57.12 0.60 10.59
N ILE A 750 57.44 -0.43 11.37
CA ILE A 750 56.66 -1.66 11.45
C ILE A 750 55.84 -1.61 12.74
N VAL A 751 54.53 -1.79 12.62
CA VAL A 751 53.63 -1.81 13.78
C VAL A 751 53.17 -3.24 14.00
N PHE A 752 53.34 -3.71 15.22
CA PHE A 752 52.84 -4.99 15.69
C PHE A 752 51.58 -4.82 16.53
N CYS A 753 50.71 -5.83 16.45
CA CYS A 753 49.52 -5.93 17.28
C CYS A 753 49.32 -7.39 17.67
N LEU A 754 49.05 -7.62 18.95
CA LEU A 754 48.68 -8.94 19.44
C LEU A 754 47.18 -9.14 19.19
N GLN A 755 46.84 -9.99 18.23
CA GLN A 755 45.48 -10.49 18.07
C GLN A 755 45.37 -11.85 18.77
N GLY A 756 44.18 -12.17 19.31
CA GLY A 756 43.95 -13.26 20.27
C GLY A 756 44.41 -14.67 19.87
N GLN A 757 44.14 -15.60 20.79
CA GLN A 757 44.56 -17.00 20.69
C GLN A 757 43.99 -17.68 19.44
N ARG A 758 44.80 -18.53 18.80
CA ARG A 758 44.36 -19.35 17.66
C ARG A 758 43.34 -20.42 18.05
N ASN A 759 43.50 -21.04 19.23
CA ASN A 759 42.70 -22.18 19.68
C ASN A 759 41.65 -21.79 20.72
N PHE A 760 40.42 -21.47 20.30
CA PHE A 760 39.31 -21.16 21.21
C PHE A 760 38.59 -22.39 21.79
N LEU A 761 39.07 -23.62 21.52
CA LEU A 761 38.23 -24.82 21.55
C LEU A 761 38.28 -25.69 22.81
N ASN A 762 39.05 -25.36 23.86
CA ASN A 762 39.12 -26.19 25.07
C ASN A 762 38.77 -25.43 26.37
N GLY A 763 37.65 -24.70 26.40
CA GLY A 763 37.10 -24.15 27.66
C GLY A 763 38.03 -23.20 28.44
N GLY A 764 39.07 -22.68 27.79
CA GLY A 764 40.01 -21.74 28.39
C GLY A 764 39.37 -20.38 28.69
N ALA A 765 39.84 -19.71 29.74
CA ALA A 765 39.41 -18.36 30.08
C ALA A 765 39.73 -17.38 28.95
N TYR A 766 38.81 -16.45 28.66
CA TYR A 766 39.03 -15.35 27.73
C TYR A 766 40.28 -14.57 28.14
N PHE A 767 41.22 -14.40 27.22
CA PHE A 767 42.42 -13.58 27.43
C PHE A 767 42.13 -12.15 26.90
N PRO A 768 41.73 -11.19 27.76
CA PRO A 768 41.41 -9.84 27.33
C PRO A 768 42.68 -9.18 26.80
N LEU A 769 42.66 -8.87 25.51
CA LEU A 769 43.80 -8.32 24.79
C LEU A 769 44.18 -6.89 25.22
N GLU A 770 43.26 -6.21 25.90
CA GLU A 770 43.45 -4.89 26.50
C GLU A 770 44.10 -4.98 27.90
N SER A 771 44.36 -6.18 28.42
CA SER A 771 44.98 -6.34 29.74
C SER A 771 46.46 -5.94 29.74
N PRO A 772 46.97 -5.40 30.87
CA PRO A 772 48.40 -5.12 31.02
C PRO A 772 49.28 -6.34 30.75
N GLN A 773 48.82 -7.54 31.14
CA GLN A 773 49.53 -8.80 30.92
C GLN A 773 49.61 -9.18 29.43
N ALA A 774 48.55 -8.95 28.66
CA ALA A 774 48.56 -9.16 27.20
C ALA A 774 49.52 -8.20 26.49
N PHE A 775 49.54 -6.94 26.92
CA PHE A 775 50.44 -5.94 26.37
C PHE A 775 51.91 -6.22 26.70
N GLU A 776 52.21 -6.63 27.94
CA GLU A 776 53.56 -7.04 28.35
C GLU A 776 54.06 -8.25 27.54
N LEU A 777 53.19 -9.23 27.33
CA LEU A 777 53.49 -10.39 26.50
C LEU A 777 53.77 -9.98 25.05
N ALA A 778 52.91 -9.14 24.46
CA ALA A 778 53.11 -8.62 23.11
C ALA A 778 54.46 -7.91 22.98
N TYR A 779 54.80 -7.08 23.97
CA TYR A 779 56.07 -6.37 24.03
C TYR A 779 57.27 -7.31 24.06
N ALA A 780 57.26 -8.30 24.94
CA ALA A 780 58.32 -9.29 25.05
C ALA A 780 58.51 -10.09 23.74
N CYS A 781 57.41 -10.52 23.11
CA CYS A 781 57.45 -11.21 21.82
C CYS A 781 58.09 -10.34 20.74
N VAL A 782 57.61 -9.11 20.57
CA VAL A 782 58.12 -8.18 19.54
C VAL A 782 59.58 -7.83 19.79
N GLN A 783 59.99 -7.60 21.04
CA GLN A 783 61.39 -7.31 21.39
C GLN A 783 62.37 -8.42 20.95
N GLY A 784 61.93 -9.68 20.99
CA GLY A 784 62.68 -10.81 20.44
C GLY A 784 62.85 -10.74 18.91
N PHE A 785 61.88 -10.17 18.20
CA PHE A 785 61.89 -10.01 16.74
C PHE A 785 62.58 -8.74 16.26
N VAL A 786 62.64 -7.66 17.07
CA VAL A 786 63.34 -6.42 16.68
C VAL A 786 64.79 -6.71 16.24
N LYS A 787 65.44 -7.72 16.84
CA LYS A 787 66.80 -8.18 16.46
C LYS A 787 66.90 -8.74 15.03
N GLN A 788 65.80 -9.15 14.43
CA GLN A 788 65.72 -9.74 13.08
C GLN A 788 65.41 -8.71 11.99
N TYR A 789 65.01 -7.49 12.38
CA TYR A 789 64.72 -6.39 11.45
C TYR A 789 65.95 -5.48 11.28
N SER A 790 66.04 -4.79 10.14
CA SER A 790 67.13 -3.84 9.87
C SER A 790 67.19 -2.77 10.97
N PRO A 791 68.39 -2.39 11.46
CA PRO A 791 68.56 -1.47 12.60
C PRO A 791 68.01 -0.06 12.37
N ASN A 792 67.59 0.27 11.14
CA ASN A 792 67.15 1.60 10.73
C ASN A 792 65.62 1.75 10.60
N ILE A 793 64.81 0.69 10.82
CA ILE A 793 63.35 0.78 10.72
C ILE A 793 62.75 0.77 12.14
N PRO A 794 62.06 1.85 12.57
CA PRO A 794 61.40 1.88 13.87
C PRO A 794 60.35 0.78 14.02
N VAL A 795 60.29 0.17 15.21
CA VAL A 795 59.29 -0.84 15.55
C VAL A 795 58.38 -0.33 16.66
N TYR A 796 57.07 -0.49 16.47
CA TYR A 796 56.06 -0.05 17.41
C TYR A 796 55.07 -1.17 17.74
N ILE A 797 54.38 -1.02 18.87
CA ILE A 797 53.21 -1.83 19.24
C ILE A 797 52.00 -0.92 19.36
N MET A 798 50.88 -1.40 18.80
CA MET A 798 49.53 -0.87 19.00
C MET A 798 48.66 -1.87 19.74
N GLN A 799 47.61 -1.37 20.40
CA GLN A 799 46.56 -2.21 20.96
C GLN A 799 45.68 -2.79 19.83
N PRO A 800 45.04 -3.95 20.06
CA PRO A 800 44.07 -4.50 19.13
C PRO A 800 42.76 -3.73 19.26
N ASP A 801 42.65 -2.67 18.46
CA ASP A 801 41.46 -1.84 18.36
C ASP A 801 40.96 -1.73 16.91
N ARG A 802 39.87 -0.98 16.73
CA ARG A 802 39.34 -0.68 15.40
C ARG A 802 40.33 0.09 14.53
N ASN A 803 41.17 0.95 15.12
CA ASN A 803 42.15 1.75 14.39
C ASN A 803 43.24 0.85 13.78
N PHE A 804 43.76 -0.11 14.53
CA PHE A 804 44.69 -1.11 13.99
C PHE A 804 44.04 -1.95 12.89
N SER A 805 42.76 -2.31 13.04
CA SER A 805 42.01 -3.04 12.00
C SER A 805 41.93 -2.25 10.69
N MET A 806 41.69 -0.92 10.76
CA MET A 806 41.72 -0.03 9.59
C MET A 806 43.08 -0.07 8.88
N LEU A 807 44.18 -0.04 9.62
CA LEU A 807 45.52 -0.09 9.05
C LEU A 807 45.84 -1.47 8.45
N PHE A 808 45.49 -2.55 9.15
CA PHE A 808 45.70 -3.92 8.70
C PHE A 808 44.94 -4.23 7.40
N ASP A 809 43.68 -3.79 7.31
CA ASP A 809 42.88 -3.99 6.09
C ASP A 809 43.49 -3.29 4.87
N ASN A 810 44.18 -2.17 5.09
CA ASN A 810 44.72 -1.32 4.03
C ASN A 810 46.23 -1.50 3.76
N ASP A 811 46.92 -2.41 4.47
CA ASP A 811 48.24 -2.90 4.07
C ASP A 811 48.09 -4.18 3.21
N PRO A 812 48.43 -4.13 1.90
CA PRO A 812 48.29 -5.27 1.00
C PRO A 812 49.20 -6.46 1.36
N LEU A 813 50.24 -6.20 2.16
CA LEU A 813 51.25 -7.18 2.59
C LEU A 813 51.26 -7.34 4.12
N ALA A 814 50.19 -6.91 4.80
CA ALA A 814 50.00 -7.20 6.21
C ALA A 814 50.15 -8.71 6.46
N SER A 815 50.79 -9.11 7.55
CA SER A 815 51.03 -10.52 7.81
C SER A 815 50.76 -10.88 9.25
N ALA A 816 50.59 -12.18 9.51
CA ALA A 816 50.41 -12.72 10.84
C ALA A 816 51.44 -13.81 11.13
N ARG A 817 51.87 -13.91 12.38
CA ARG A 817 52.74 -14.97 12.87
C ARG A 817 52.13 -15.55 14.13
N VAL A 818 51.88 -16.86 14.14
CA VAL A 818 51.42 -17.58 15.32
C VAL A 818 52.64 -18.02 16.13
N LEU A 819 52.63 -17.70 17.41
CA LEU A 819 53.71 -17.98 18.34
C LEU A 819 53.22 -18.93 19.45
N PRO A 820 53.87 -20.08 19.65
CA PRO A 820 53.60 -20.93 20.80
C PRO A 820 54.21 -20.31 22.06
N ILE A 821 53.41 -20.22 23.13
CA ILE A 821 53.78 -19.74 24.46
C ILE A 821 53.50 -20.87 25.45
N GLY A 822 54.55 -21.55 25.90
CA GLY A 822 54.38 -22.76 26.71
C GLY A 822 53.79 -23.91 25.89
N ASN A 823 53.08 -24.83 26.55
CA ASN A 823 52.62 -26.07 25.92
C ASN A 823 51.24 -25.98 25.25
N ASP A 824 50.38 -25.05 25.69
CA ASP A 824 48.94 -25.07 25.34
C ASP A 824 48.41 -23.74 24.76
N LEU A 825 49.26 -22.71 24.63
CA LEU A 825 48.85 -21.37 24.21
C LEU A 825 49.52 -20.95 22.91
N GLU A 826 48.74 -20.65 21.89
CA GLU A 826 49.21 -20.04 20.64
C GLU A 826 48.61 -18.65 20.48
N VAL A 827 49.45 -17.63 20.29
CA VAL A 827 49.01 -16.23 20.08
C VAL A 827 49.33 -15.74 18.67
N SER A 828 48.47 -14.90 18.11
CA SER A 828 48.63 -14.37 16.76
C SER A 828 49.21 -12.96 16.80
N LEU A 829 50.45 -12.80 16.36
CA LEU A 829 51.09 -11.49 16.24
C LEU A 829 50.93 -10.97 14.81
N LEU A 830 50.17 -9.89 14.66
CA LEU A 830 49.97 -9.22 13.38
C LEU A 830 51.02 -8.13 13.20
N ASN A 831 51.40 -7.88 11.96
CA ASN A 831 52.24 -6.75 11.62
C ASN A 831 51.80 -6.08 10.32
N ILE A 832 52.02 -4.78 10.30
CA ILE A 832 51.84 -3.90 9.14
C ILE A 832 53.09 -3.05 8.97
N GLN A 833 53.32 -2.57 7.75
CA GLN A 833 54.33 -1.54 7.49
C GLN A 833 53.63 -0.23 7.10
N LEU A 834 53.84 0.83 7.89
CA LEU A 834 53.12 2.09 7.74
C LEU A 834 53.24 2.71 6.34
N SER A 835 54.41 2.59 5.71
CA SER A 835 54.67 3.09 4.35
C SER A 835 53.94 2.34 3.24
N ARG A 836 53.34 1.18 3.53
CA ARG A 836 52.54 0.38 2.59
C ARG A 836 51.04 0.58 2.75
N VAL A 837 50.61 1.17 3.86
CA VAL A 837 49.20 1.37 4.17
C VAL A 837 48.59 2.33 3.14
N ASN A 838 47.53 1.89 2.48
CA ASN A 838 46.80 2.72 1.53
C ASN A 838 45.77 3.61 2.24
N TYR A 839 46.20 4.79 2.69
CA TYR A 839 45.35 5.75 3.40
C TYR A 839 44.25 6.40 2.55
N ARG A 840 44.27 6.27 1.21
CA ARG A 840 43.33 6.99 0.31
C ARG A 840 42.49 6.06 -0.56
N GLY A 841 42.87 4.79 -0.68
CA GLY A 841 42.21 3.81 -1.53
C GLY A 841 41.33 2.84 -0.75
N ARG A 842 40.99 1.73 -1.41
CA ARG A 842 40.27 0.62 -0.78
C ARG A 842 41.23 -0.51 -0.42
N PRO A 843 40.89 -1.34 0.57
CA PRO A 843 41.56 -2.62 0.82
C PRO A 843 41.66 -3.45 -0.46
N VAL A 844 42.85 -4.00 -0.72
CA VAL A 844 43.11 -4.92 -1.82
C VAL A 844 43.48 -6.30 -1.28
N ASN A 845 43.37 -7.32 -2.12
CA ASN A 845 43.62 -8.72 -1.75
C ASN A 845 42.69 -9.19 -0.60
N VAL A 846 41.43 -8.76 -0.63
CA VAL A 846 40.41 -9.08 0.37
C VAL A 846 39.10 -9.46 -0.36
N VAL A 847 38.39 -10.46 0.16
CA VAL A 847 37.02 -10.80 -0.23
C VAL A 847 36.08 -10.46 0.94
N PRO A 848 35.39 -9.31 0.89
CA PRO A 848 34.52 -8.84 1.97
C PRO A 848 33.12 -9.46 1.94
N ASP A 849 32.33 -9.17 2.98
CA ASP A 849 30.87 -9.33 3.05
C ASP A 849 30.32 -10.75 2.76
N ILE A 850 31.09 -11.79 3.07
CA ILE A 850 30.62 -13.18 2.95
C ILE A 850 29.55 -13.42 4.02
N SER A 851 28.39 -13.92 3.62
CA SER A 851 27.27 -14.25 4.50
C SER A 851 26.73 -15.66 4.23
N GLY A 852 26.43 -16.41 5.29
CA GLY A 852 26.00 -17.81 5.21
C GLY A 852 26.20 -18.56 6.53
N ARG A 853 26.57 -19.85 6.47
CA ARG A 853 26.95 -20.66 7.66
C ARG A 853 28.12 -20.07 8.46
N TRP A 854 28.94 -19.27 7.79
CA TRP A 854 29.94 -18.40 8.38
C TRP A 854 29.80 -17.01 7.76
N SER A 855 30.04 -15.97 8.55
CA SER A 855 30.02 -14.57 8.12
C SER A 855 31.31 -13.87 8.50
N GLY A 856 31.94 -13.22 7.52
CA GLY A 856 33.22 -12.55 7.73
C GLY A 856 33.91 -12.18 6.43
N THR A 857 35.23 -12.04 6.50
CA THR A 857 36.08 -11.55 5.42
C THR A 857 37.32 -12.43 5.25
N ILE A 858 37.66 -12.72 3.99
CA ILE A 858 38.83 -13.50 3.62
C ILE A 858 39.94 -12.57 3.13
N TYR A 859 41.16 -12.78 3.60
CA TYR A 859 42.34 -12.00 3.27
C TYR A 859 43.36 -12.89 2.58
N TRP A 860 43.81 -12.48 1.40
CA TRP A 860 44.94 -13.12 0.73
C TRP A 860 46.22 -12.49 1.29
N ARG A 861 46.82 -13.12 2.31
CA ARG A 861 47.98 -12.59 3.04
C ARG A 861 48.94 -13.71 3.43
N GLU A 862 50.22 -13.38 3.50
CA GLU A 862 51.23 -14.27 4.05
C GLU A 862 51.07 -14.39 5.57
N PHE A 863 51.30 -15.60 6.09
CA PHE A 863 51.37 -15.85 7.52
C PHE A 863 52.23 -17.08 7.83
N GLN A 864 52.61 -17.22 9.10
CA GLN A 864 53.40 -18.34 9.62
C GLN A 864 52.66 -19.00 10.78
N THR A 865 52.42 -20.30 10.68
CA THR A 865 51.78 -21.13 11.72
C THR A 865 52.63 -22.37 12.01
N PRO A 866 52.57 -22.95 13.24
CA PRO A 866 53.34 -24.16 13.57
C PRO A 866 52.92 -25.43 12.81
N ASP A 867 51.70 -25.48 12.27
CA ASP A 867 51.10 -26.62 11.59
C ASP A 867 51.08 -26.51 10.07
N ASP A 868 51.68 -25.44 9.51
CA ASP A 868 51.81 -25.17 8.06
C ASP A 868 50.50 -25.20 7.24
N LYS A 869 49.33 -25.12 7.89
CA LYS A 869 48.04 -25.08 7.19
C LYS A 869 47.94 -23.86 6.24
N PRO A 870 47.27 -23.99 5.08
CA PRO A 870 47.15 -22.90 4.10
C PRO A 870 46.14 -21.81 4.49
N TYR A 871 45.57 -21.87 5.70
CA TYR A 871 44.66 -20.87 6.25
C TYR A 871 44.93 -20.58 7.74
N LEU A 872 44.50 -19.41 8.21
CA LEU A 872 44.59 -18.97 9.61
C LEU A 872 43.34 -18.16 9.99
N PHE A 873 42.63 -18.59 11.03
CA PHE A 873 41.54 -17.81 11.62
C PHE A 873 42.10 -16.75 12.57
N LEU A 874 41.70 -15.49 12.37
CA LEU A 874 42.02 -14.38 13.27
C LEU A 874 40.72 -13.87 13.90
N GLY A 875 40.34 -14.45 15.04
CA GLY A 875 39.07 -14.13 15.69
C GLY A 875 37.87 -14.76 15.00
N ARG A 876 36.70 -14.13 15.07
CA ARG A 876 35.44 -14.74 14.59
C ARG A 876 35.14 -14.49 13.12
N HIS A 877 35.61 -13.35 12.60
CA HIS A 877 35.15 -12.78 11.34
C HIS A 877 36.25 -12.59 10.30
N ARG A 878 37.50 -12.95 10.60
CA ARG A 878 38.65 -12.80 9.69
C ARG A 878 39.35 -14.12 9.46
N VAL A 879 39.57 -14.45 8.18
CA VAL A 879 40.36 -15.62 7.76
C VAL A 879 41.44 -15.16 6.81
N LEU A 880 42.68 -15.51 7.12
CA LEU A 880 43.81 -15.36 6.20
C LEU A 880 43.96 -16.66 5.44
N VAL A 881 44.18 -16.55 4.14
CA VAL A 881 44.47 -17.69 3.26
C VAL A 881 45.76 -17.37 2.52
N LYS A 882 46.69 -18.33 2.56
CA LYS A 882 48.03 -18.13 2.03
C LYS A 882 47.98 -18.04 0.51
N PRO A 883 48.52 -16.97 -0.10
CA PRO A 883 48.62 -16.83 -1.55
C PRO A 883 49.25 -18.05 -2.20
N GLU A 884 48.95 -18.24 -3.50
CA GLU A 884 49.53 -19.31 -4.34
C GLU A 884 49.26 -20.78 -3.88
N THR A 885 48.40 -21.00 -2.88
CA THR A 885 47.95 -22.34 -2.47
C THR A 885 46.78 -22.88 -3.29
N ALA A 886 46.53 -24.19 -3.22
CA ALA A 886 45.35 -24.82 -3.83
C ALA A 886 44.05 -24.24 -3.26
N LEU A 887 43.99 -24.04 -1.93
CA LEU A 887 42.86 -23.40 -1.26
C LEU A 887 42.62 -21.96 -1.75
N HIS A 888 43.67 -21.15 -1.87
CA HIS A 888 43.56 -19.80 -2.42
C HIS A 888 43.01 -19.82 -3.85
N SER A 889 43.54 -20.67 -4.73
CA SER A 889 43.09 -20.77 -6.12
C SER A 889 41.61 -21.18 -6.22
N TYR A 890 41.19 -22.11 -5.36
CA TYR A 890 39.80 -22.55 -5.26
C TYR A 890 38.85 -21.44 -4.79
N LEU A 891 39.16 -20.79 -3.66
CA LEU A 891 38.32 -19.74 -3.09
C LEU A 891 38.29 -18.48 -3.96
N LYS A 892 39.42 -18.13 -4.60
CA LYS A 892 39.50 -17.02 -5.55
C LYS A 892 38.60 -17.24 -6.76
N LYS A 893 38.62 -18.44 -7.34
CA LYS A 893 37.72 -18.80 -8.43
C LYS A 893 36.25 -18.68 -8.01
N LEU A 894 35.89 -19.18 -6.82
CA LEU A 894 34.53 -19.04 -6.31
C LEU A 894 34.13 -17.57 -6.09
N ALA A 895 35.06 -16.72 -5.67
CA ALA A 895 34.80 -15.30 -5.47
C ALA A 895 34.59 -14.58 -6.81
N ASP A 896 35.44 -14.86 -7.80
CA ASP A 896 35.30 -14.35 -9.17
C ASP A 896 33.97 -14.78 -9.82
N ASP A 897 33.51 -16.00 -9.51
CA ASP A 897 32.21 -16.56 -9.93
C ASP A 897 31.01 -16.09 -9.05
N ASN A 898 31.21 -15.20 -8.07
CA ASN A 898 30.20 -14.72 -7.12
C ASN A 898 29.51 -15.83 -6.28
N ARG A 899 30.19 -16.94 -6.01
CA ARG A 899 29.66 -18.10 -5.26
C ARG A 899 29.86 -17.99 -3.74
N PHE A 900 29.44 -16.87 -3.15
CA PHE A 900 29.69 -16.56 -1.72
C PHE A 900 29.11 -17.57 -0.73
N VAL A 901 27.96 -18.18 -1.02
CA VAL A 901 27.38 -19.24 -0.17
C VAL A 901 28.27 -20.48 -0.14
N THR A 902 28.88 -20.83 -1.27
CA THR A 902 29.82 -21.96 -1.35
C THR A 902 31.07 -21.65 -0.54
N ILE A 903 31.60 -20.42 -0.66
CA ILE A 903 32.72 -19.95 0.17
C ILE A 903 32.39 -20.05 1.66
N ALA A 904 31.23 -19.55 2.10
CA ALA A 904 30.81 -19.60 3.50
C ALA A 904 30.74 -21.05 4.04
N ASN A 905 30.30 -22.00 3.22
CA ASN A 905 30.30 -23.42 3.57
C ASN A 905 31.71 -24.00 3.64
N THR A 906 32.60 -23.65 2.69
CA THR A 906 34.01 -24.09 2.74
C THR A 906 34.70 -23.56 3.99
N ILE A 907 34.52 -22.28 4.33
CA ILE A 907 35.10 -21.71 5.57
C ILE A 907 34.55 -22.41 6.82
N HIS A 908 33.26 -22.77 6.83
CA HIS A 908 32.70 -23.55 7.92
C HIS A 908 33.39 -24.92 8.08
N LEU A 909 33.67 -25.62 6.98
CA LEU A 909 34.44 -26.88 7.00
C LEU A 909 35.88 -26.65 7.49
N LEU A 910 36.53 -25.54 7.12
CA LEU A 910 37.88 -25.22 7.62
C LEU A 910 37.89 -25.04 9.15
N ARG A 911 36.78 -24.57 9.75
CA ARG A 911 36.65 -24.51 11.23
C ARG A 911 36.52 -25.90 11.85
N GLU A 912 35.86 -26.84 11.17
CA GLU A 912 35.80 -28.24 11.62
C GLU A 912 37.18 -28.90 11.51
N ASP A 913 37.96 -28.60 10.47
CA ASP A 913 39.35 -29.02 10.31
C ASP A 913 40.27 -28.43 11.40
N GLU A 914 40.10 -27.15 11.75
CA GLU A 914 40.79 -26.52 12.89
C GLU A 914 40.40 -27.15 14.24
N ALA A 915 39.17 -27.67 14.36
CA ALA A 915 38.70 -28.44 15.51
C ALA A 915 39.16 -29.91 15.53
N GLY A 916 39.90 -30.36 14.52
CA GLY A 916 40.46 -31.72 14.44
C GLY A 916 39.56 -32.77 13.79
N HIS A 917 38.49 -32.36 13.10
CA HIS A 917 37.52 -33.29 12.47
C HIS A 917 37.87 -33.72 11.03
N ASN A 918 38.95 -33.20 10.42
CA ASN A 918 39.46 -33.54 9.07
C ASN A 918 38.38 -33.86 8.00
N PRO A 919 37.59 -32.86 7.54
CA PRO A 919 36.52 -33.09 6.58
C PRO A 919 37.04 -33.58 5.20
N GLU A 920 36.50 -34.68 4.68
CA GLU A 920 36.92 -35.28 3.40
C GLU A 920 36.86 -34.30 2.23
N ALA A 921 35.87 -33.41 2.23
CA ALA A 921 35.67 -32.38 1.20
C ALA A 921 36.81 -31.34 1.11
N LEU A 922 37.70 -31.27 2.10
CA LEU A 922 38.85 -30.35 2.14
C LEU A 922 40.18 -31.00 1.73
N SER A 923 40.24 -32.32 1.61
CA SER A 923 41.47 -33.09 1.37
C SER A 923 42.24 -32.74 0.09
N ALA A 924 41.58 -32.12 -0.89
CA ALA A 924 42.20 -31.66 -2.13
C ALA A 924 42.79 -30.24 -2.04
N TYR A 925 42.58 -29.53 -0.91
CA TYR A 925 42.83 -28.09 -0.79
C TYR A 925 43.63 -27.69 0.46
N VAL A 926 43.49 -28.43 1.56
CA VAL A 926 44.18 -28.28 2.85
C VAL A 926 45.27 -29.32 2.94
#